data_AF-A0A534KNP6-F1
#
_entry.id   AF-A0A534KNP6-F1
#
_cell.length_a   1.000
_cell.length_b   1.000
_cell.length_c   1.000
_cell.angle_alpha   90.00
_cell.angle_beta   90.00
_cell.angle_gamma   90.00
#
_symmetry.space_group_name_H-M   'P 1'
#
loop_
_entity.id
_entity.type
_entity.pdbx_description
1 polymer ?
#
loop_
_entity_poly.entity_id
_entity_poly.type
_entity_poly.pdbx_seq_one_letter_code
_entity_poly.pdbx_strand_id
1 'polypeptide(L)'
;MLRGVRGRLGLVMIGERAEAPLEQVGGQRLIASLLVAVVVVSGLTAFVVLGSGPAAAAAPFRSLRIGINPLVITTLNPLRITLADEYVVVYNVYSTLITYDKTYRAVPDLASHWSLASDNKTWTFDLVQNAYFTSPLSPGDRSHPVTADDVVFSFQVQKATKGSILHSYTKPLVSITKTGPYQVQIVTDGPFAGMYSAASAIPILPQYIWSGYAKPLNAPIKYPVGSGAMYYDYASTTSTTLVLRKNPNYYGLEDYCQESRPDEVRFVSYSGSTTMVNDFLTGATTLDALIGIDPSDYQVGLKTWSPKWAVSLGFVGEISINVITPALAAAYGYSYTSNPVLLNDTFRHAVAMSINKQKLVDDALLGYGNVADTLVPDVNPWHYSIPANQLYKFDPAAARALLNSQGWVWDSTGANKPGATPLYRKDANGNLIDGLVVRFYTLNTRPQWEIAGREIVAWLAQAGIQTTDRLGRTSPGYGLYNTNQMSGYWLSADYDMWLWDWIFTPASDPSLDVLEVETTGAIGPTNDNYYSNVTFDDLYNKSLQAVDPLARRAITDEMQRMLYDYHSYILPYYRKDLYAAATPPSARQQASPPDPGWTNWGNWSSEQGLVPDSDLPAPWFQVSPLDNQAPVVASFPAVQWISASPVSVGVSANDPEGGPLSYAWDFGDGSPVQTSTAGSVTHTFAQPGNYTIKVRVKDSEWTTCASTTATIVSGGGPGGNLPPQIKGLDFVLSHSNFEVPGKTIQFNLTANDTEGDPLFVTWNFGDGSGAVNFTTNTRTDQTVSQRHAYASKGTYNLFVIVTDNKTGTLNHSPNVTAQIVIQTISTPGGSIPASSDPWINYGVPVAIVSAIVIAAVVVALRRRKERKRDETEDKMAGGRPPGSPPPPP
;
A
#
# COMPACT_ATOMS: atom_id res chain seq x y z
N MET A 1 10.66 -8.32 -52.77
CA MET A 1 11.37 -8.48 -54.06
C MET A 1 12.65 -7.66 -54.03
N LEU A 2 13.71 -8.16 -54.68
CA LEU A 2 15.14 -7.93 -54.43
C LEU A 2 15.78 -6.62 -54.92
N ARG A 3 16.97 -6.38 -54.34
CA ARG A 3 18.18 -5.60 -54.76
C ARG A 3 18.33 -4.20 -54.11
N GLY A 4 19.45 -3.80 -53.52
CA GLY A 4 20.78 -4.41 -53.34
C GLY A 4 21.90 -3.35 -53.27
N VAL A 5 22.51 -3.21 -52.09
CA VAL A 5 23.93 -2.93 -51.73
C VAL A 5 24.81 -1.99 -52.59
N ARG A 6 25.46 -1.01 -51.93
CA ARG A 6 26.90 -0.66 -52.06
C ARG A 6 27.37 0.17 -50.87
N GLY A 7 28.60 -0.05 -50.40
CA GLY A 7 29.15 0.55 -49.18
C GLY A 7 30.58 1.09 -49.29
N ARG A 8 31.13 1.35 -48.09
CA ARG A 8 32.51 1.68 -47.68
C ARG A 8 33.11 3.04 -48.09
N LEU A 9 33.56 3.78 -47.07
CA LEU A 9 34.67 4.73 -47.12
C LEU A 9 35.41 4.69 -45.77
N GLY A 10 36.74 4.56 -45.83
CA GLY A 10 37.67 4.53 -44.70
C GLY A 10 38.47 5.84 -44.58
N LEU A 11 39.00 6.05 -43.37
CA LEU A 11 39.93 7.11 -42.96
C LEU A 11 41.27 7.08 -43.73
N VAL A 12 41.93 8.24 -43.85
CA VAL A 12 43.29 8.55 -43.35
C VAL A 12 43.71 10.00 -43.73
N MET A 13 44.34 10.68 -42.77
CA MET A 13 44.95 12.03 -42.82
C MET A 13 46.35 12.02 -43.47
N ILE A 14 46.81 13.17 -44.00
CA ILE A 14 48.20 13.70 -44.01
C ILE A 14 48.13 15.21 -44.36
N GLY A 15 48.99 16.05 -43.73
CA GLY A 15 49.06 17.50 -43.93
C GLY A 15 50.40 18.00 -44.50
N GLU A 16 50.60 19.32 -44.56
CA GLU A 16 51.88 20.06 -44.77
C GLU A 16 51.64 21.58 -44.54
N ARG A 17 52.31 22.26 -43.57
CA ARG A 17 53.57 23.06 -43.60
C ARG A 17 53.57 24.37 -44.41
N ALA A 18 53.93 25.49 -43.74
CA ALA A 18 54.88 26.53 -44.20
C ALA A 18 55.22 27.54 -43.07
N GLU A 19 56.45 28.07 -43.07
CA GLU A 19 57.18 28.77 -42.00
C GLU A 19 57.39 30.30 -42.23
N ALA A 20 57.43 31.07 -41.10
CA ALA A 20 58.29 32.24 -40.72
C ALA A 20 58.27 33.58 -41.55
N PRO A 21 58.89 34.73 -41.09
CA PRO A 21 59.51 35.12 -39.79
C PRO A 21 59.18 36.57 -39.25
N LEU A 22 59.85 36.87 -38.11
CA LEU A 22 59.94 38.05 -37.23
C LEU A 22 60.31 39.44 -37.82
N GLU A 23 59.96 40.51 -37.08
CA GLU A 23 60.79 41.72 -36.93
C GLU A 23 60.72 42.32 -35.49
N GLN A 24 61.84 42.90 -35.04
CA GLN A 24 62.22 43.31 -33.67
C GLN A 24 61.86 44.77 -33.32
N VAL A 25 61.93 45.12 -32.02
CA VAL A 25 62.61 46.28 -31.36
C VAL A 25 61.97 46.46 -29.96
N GLY A 26 62.61 46.14 -28.82
CA GLY A 26 63.66 46.90 -28.12
C GLY A 26 63.08 48.16 -27.45
N GLY A 27 63.07 48.42 -26.14
CA GLY A 27 63.64 47.80 -24.96
C GLY A 27 63.34 48.67 -23.72
N GLN A 28 63.56 48.10 -22.53
CA GLN A 28 63.83 48.76 -21.24
C GLN A 28 62.69 49.53 -20.54
N ARG A 29 61.93 48.83 -19.69
CA ARG A 29 61.75 49.14 -18.25
C ARG A 29 61.44 47.85 -17.48
N LEU A 30 62.43 46.95 -17.42
CA LEU A 30 62.53 45.91 -16.39
C LEU A 30 63.10 46.55 -15.11
N ILE A 31 62.83 45.92 -13.96
CA ILE A 31 63.26 46.28 -12.59
C ILE A 31 62.26 47.18 -11.84
N ALA A 32 61.02 46.68 -11.70
CA ALA A 32 60.15 46.99 -10.57
C ALA A 32 59.03 45.93 -10.38
N SER A 33 58.71 45.14 -11.41
CA SER A 33 57.55 44.22 -11.39
C SER A 33 57.90 42.73 -11.18
N LEU A 34 59.19 42.38 -11.01
CA LEU A 34 59.63 40.98 -10.94
C LEU A 34 59.60 40.35 -9.54
N LEU A 35 59.21 41.10 -8.51
CA LEU A 35 59.04 40.58 -7.14
C LEU A 35 57.58 40.43 -6.69
N VAL A 36 56.61 40.85 -7.50
CA VAL A 36 55.17 40.61 -7.25
C VAL A 36 54.61 39.49 -8.16
N ALA A 37 55.25 39.22 -9.29
CA ALA A 37 54.82 38.13 -10.19
C ALA A 37 55.25 36.71 -9.74
N VAL A 38 56.28 36.58 -8.89
CA VAL A 38 56.73 35.27 -8.39
C VAL A 38 55.90 34.80 -7.17
N VAL A 39 55.21 35.69 -6.47
CA VAL A 39 54.28 35.32 -5.37
C VAL A 39 52.87 34.99 -5.90
N VAL A 40 52.47 35.50 -7.06
CA VAL A 40 51.15 35.21 -7.65
C VAL A 40 51.15 33.96 -8.55
N VAL A 41 52.29 33.57 -9.13
CA VAL A 41 52.40 32.33 -9.93
C VAL A 41 52.71 31.08 -9.07
N SER A 42 53.20 31.27 -7.84
CA SER A 42 53.37 30.18 -6.86
C SER A 42 52.09 29.87 -6.06
N GLY A 43 51.11 30.78 -6.06
CA GLY A 43 49.79 30.58 -5.43
C GLY A 43 48.72 29.98 -6.34
N LEU A 44 48.94 29.99 -7.66
CA LEU A 44 47.99 29.45 -8.65
C LEU A 44 48.37 28.06 -9.20
N THR A 45 49.52 27.53 -8.82
CA THR A 45 49.93 26.14 -9.12
C THR A 45 49.75 25.18 -7.93
N ALA A 46 49.36 25.69 -6.75
CA ALA A 46 48.98 24.89 -5.59
C ALA A 46 47.46 24.69 -5.43
N PHE A 47 46.63 25.23 -6.34
CA PHE A 47 45.16 25.11 -6.30
C PHE A 47 44.54 24.37 -7.50
N VAL A 48 45.35 23.69 -8.33
CA VAL A 48 44.87 22.83 -9.43
C VAL A 48 45.39 21.38 -9.33
N VAL A 49 45.85 20.97 -8.14
CA VAL A 49 45.95 19.55 -7.76
C VAL A 49 45.06 19.30 -6.54
N LEU A 50 43.82 19.79 -6.59
CA LEU A 50 42.72 19.14 -5.89
C LEU A 50 42.42 17.89 -6.71
N GLY A 51 42.75 16.74 -6.13
CA GLY A 51 42.82 15.46 -6.83
C GLY A 51 41.65 15.24 -7.77
N SER A 52 41.96 15.12 -9.06
CA SER A 52 41.30 14.11 -9.86
C SER A 52 41.64 12.77 -9.22
N GLY A 53 40.93 12.43 -8.14
CA GLY A 53 40.77 11.04 -7.75
C GLY A 53 40.30 10.26 -8.99
N PRO A 54 40.55 8.96 -9.06
CA PRO A 54 39.96 8.15 -10.13
C PRO A 54 38.48 8.54 -10.21
N ALA A 55 38.02 8.98 -11.39
CA ALA A 55 36.60 9.23 -11.60
C ALA A 55 35.89 7.99 -11.07
N ALA A 56 35.04 8.16 -10.05
CA ALA A 56 34.29 7.05 -9.50
C ALA A 56 33.64 6.36 -10.70
N ALA A 57 33.95 5.08 -10.89
CA ALA A 57 33.35 4.33 -11.98
C ALA A 57 31.83 4.48 -11.83
N ALA A 58 31.13 4.81 -12.92
CA ALA A 58 29.68 4.90 -12.88
C ALA A 58 29.14 3.57 -12.32
N ALA A 59 28.21 3.66 -11.36
CA ALA A 59 27.57 2.49 -10.78
C ALA A 59 27.03 1.58 -11.90
N PRO A 60 27.10 0.26 -11.75
CA PRO A 60 26.58 -0.65 -12.76
C PRO A 60 25.07 -0.45 -12.91
N PHE A 61 24.57 -0.53 -14.14
CA PHE A 61 23.13 -0.46 -14.42
C PHE A 61 22.45 -1.74 -13.93
N ARG A 62 21.48 -1.63 -13.03
CA ARG A 62 20.81 -2.78 -12.39
C ARG A 62 19.36 -2.93 -12.86
N SER A 63 19.06 -4.07 -13.49
CA SER A 63 17.74 -4.42 -14.00
C SER A 63 17.16 -5.56 -13.16
N LEU A 64 16.01 -5.30 -12.54
CA LEU A 64 15.22 -6.29 -11.81
C LEU A 64 14.26 -7.00 -12.76
N ARG A 65 14.44 -8.30 -12.95
CA ARG A 65 13.74 -9.08 -13.99
C ARG A 65 12.67 -9.97 -13.37
N ILE A 66 11.42 -9.78 -13.75
CA ILE A 66 10.26 -10.48 -13.18
C ILE A 66 9.58 -11.29 -14.26
N GLY A 67 9.47 -12.60 -14.07
CA GLY A 67 8.64 -13.46 -14.93
C GLY A 67 7.16 -13.33 -14.55
N ILE A 68 6.29 -13.17 -15.55
CA ILE A 68 4.83 -13.08 -15.38
C ILE A 68 4.10 -13.98 -16.39
N ASN A 69 2.99 -14.61 -15.95
CA ASN A 69 2.19 -15.52 -16.77
C ASN A 69 0.67 -15.20 -16.75
N PRO A 70 0.11 -14.73 -17.87
CA PRO A 70 0.73 -13.83 -18.86
C PRO A 70 0.66 -12.37 -18.39
N LEU A 71 1.43 -11.48 -19.04
CA LEU A 71 1.26 -10.03 -18.92
C LEU A 71 0.12 -9.55 -19.83
N VAL A 72 -0.83 -8.80 -19.29
CA VAL A 72 -2.01 -8.30 -20.02
C VAL A 72 -2.24 -6.82 -19.74
N ILE A 73 -1.91 -5.97 -20.73
CA ILE A 73 -2.17 -4.53 -20.70
C ILE A 73 -3.02 -4.17 -21.91
N THR A 74 -4.18 -3.56 -21.67
CA THR A 74 -5.12 -3.15 -22.72
C THR A 74 -5.17 -1.63 -22.89
N THR A 75 -4.87 -0.90 -21.82
CA THR A 75 -4.85 0.56 -21.79
C THR A 75 -3.74 1.08 -20.88
N LEU A 76 -3.19 2.24 -21.24
CA LEU A 76 -2.31 3.05 -20.38
C LEU A 76 -3.01 4.33 -19.91
N ASN A 77 -4.31 4.45 -20.18
CA ASN A 77 -5.12 5.58 -19.74
C ASN A 77 -5.60 5.35 -18.30
N PRO A 78 -5.13 6.12 -17.30
CA PRO A 78 -5.48 5.93 -15.89
C PRO A 78 -6.97 6.04 -15.58
N LEU A 79 -7.78 6.62 -16.47
CA LEU A 79 -9.23 6.74 -16.25
C LEU A 79 -9.97 5.42 -16.53
N ARG A 80 -9.31 4.41 -17.12
CA ARG A 80 -9.93 3.19 -17.68
C ARG A 80 -9.25 1.89 -17.28
N ILE A 81 -8.23 1.93 -16.43
CA ILE A 81 -7.53 0.72 -16.02
C ILE A 81 -8.49 -0.20 -15.25
N THR A 82 -8.45 -1.49 -15.55
CA THR A 82 -9.26 -2.50 -14.84
C THR A 82 -8.46 -3.77 -14.52
N LEU A 83 -7.24 -3.90 -15.05
CA LEU A 83 -6.40 -5.09 -14.86
C LEU A 83 -5.24 -4.79 -13.90
N ALA A 84 -4.88 -5.77 -13.07
CA ALA A 84 -3.77 -5.66 -12.10
C ALA A 84 -2.47 -5.13 -12.74
N ASP A 85 -2.10 -5.65 -13.91
CA ASP A 85 -0.89 -5.24 -14.63
C ASP A 85 -0.92 -3.77 -15.09
N GLU A 86 -2.12 -3.22 -15.35
CA GLU A 86 -2.30 -1.81 -15.70
C GLU A 86 -2.11 -0.90 -14.49
N TYR A 87 -2.58 -1.34 -13.31
CA TYR A 87 -2.35 -0.65 -12.03
C TYR A 87 -0.86 -0.56 -11.69
N VAL A 88 -0.08 -1.62 -11.93
CA VAL A 88 1.39 -1.59 -11.76
C VAL A 88 2.01 -0.46 -12.58
N VAL A 89 1.59 -0.27 -13.83
CA VAL A 89 2.11 0.83 -14.65
C VAL A 89 1.65 2.18 -14.11
N VAL A 90 0.35 2.35 -13.84
CA VAL A 90 -0.21 3.64 -13.45
C VAL A 90 0.36 4.13 -12.12
N TYR A 91 0.36 3.31 -11.07
CA TYR A 91 0.79 3.77 -9.73
C TYR A 91 2.31 3.82 -9.55
N ASN A 92 3.10 3.30 -10.48
CA ASN A 92 4.54 3.54 -10.52
C ASN A 92 4.92 4.77 -11.37
N VAL A 93 4.10 5.14 -12.37
CA VAL A 93 4.36 6.27 -13.27
C VAL A 93 3.77 7.59 -12.76
N TYR A 94 2.58 7.54 -12.18
CA TYR A 94 1.90 8.72 -11.64
C TYR A 94 1.99 8.72 -10.11
N SER A 95 2.23 9.89 -9.54
CA SER A 95 2.03 10.11 -8.10
C SER A 95 0.56 10.29 -7.80
N THR A 96 0.19 10.03 -6.55
CA THR A 96 -1.10 10.43 -5.96
C THR A 96 -0.82 11.40 -4.80
N LEU A 97 -1.85 11.89 -4.11
CA LEU A 97 -1.62 12.81 -2.99
C LEU A 97 -0.95 12.08 -1.81
N ILE A 98 -1.40 10.86 -1.53
CA ILE A 98 -0.85 10.03 -0.47
C ILE A 98 -0.65 8.61 -1.01
N THR A 99 0.18 7.81 -0.35
CA THR A 99 0.30 6.40 -0.66
C THR A 99 0.21 5.55 0.61
N TYR A 100 0.42 4.24 0.51
CA TYR A 100 0.43 3.36 1.67
C TYR A 100 1.80 2.70 1.84
N ASP A 101 2.23 2.52 3.09
CA ASP A 101 3.43 1.75 3.39
C ASP A 101 3.17 0.22 3.34
N LYS A 102 4.22 -0.59 3.54
CA LYS A 102 4.11 -2.06 3.53
C LYS A 102 3.18 -2.66 4.61
N THR A 103 2.73 -1.84 5.55
CA THR A 103 1.75 -2.18 6.60
C THR A 103 0.38 -1.57 6.33
N TYR A 104 0.15 -1.04 5.12
CA TYR A 104 -1.07 -0.42 4.66
C TYR A 104 -1.45 0.88 5.39
N ARG A 105 -0.48 1.57 5.99
CA ARG A 105 -0.70 2.87 6.62
C ARG A 105 -0.58 3.99 5.59
N ALA A 106 -1.51 4.93 5.62
CA ALA A 106 -1.41 6.14 4.80
C ALA A 106 -0.13 6.92 5.14
N VAL A 107 0.69 7.19 4.14
CA VAL A 107 1.95 7.93 4.23
C VAL A 107 2.02 8.98 3.12
N PRO A 108 2.85 10.02 3.28
CA PRO A 108 3.08 11.02 2.24
C PRO A 108 3.48 10.42 0.88
N ASP A 109 2.92 10.99 -0.18
CA ASP A 109 3.43 10.89 -1.55
C ASP A 109 3.65 12.33 -2.07
N LEU A 110 2.83 12.83 -3.00
CA LEU A 110 2.96 14.21 -3.45
C LEU A 110 2.59 15.23 -2.34
N ALA A 111 1.62 14.88 -1.48
CA ALA A 111 1.31 15.65 -0.29
C ALA A 111 2.23 15.26 0.87
N SER A 112 3.14 16.16 1.23
CA SER A 112 4.04 16.06 2.38
C SER A 112 3.31 16.09 3.72
N HIS A 113 2.16 16.77 3.75
CA HIS A 113 1.29 16.90 4.92
C HIS A 113 -0.17 17.05 4.47
N TRP A 114 -1.09 16.61 5.32
CA TRP A 114 -2.50 16.92 5.16
C TRP A 114 -3.19 17.06 6.52
N SER A 115 -4.28 17.83 6.53
CA SER A 115 -5.09 18.06 7.72
C SER A 115 -6.57 18.08 7.39
N LEU A 116 -7.38 17.63 8.36
CA LEU A 116 -8.84 17.76 8.36
C LEU A 116 -9.23 18.86 9.35
N ALA A 117 -9.97 19.86 8.87
CA ALA A 117 -10.49 20.92 9.72
C ALA A 117 -11.56 20.40 10.70
N SER A 118 -11.85 21.18 11.74
CA SER A 118 -12.83 20.81 12.79
C SER A 118 -14.27 20.71 12.31
N ASP A 119 -14.56 21.14 11.08
CA ASP A 119 -15.85 20.95 10.42
C ASP A 119 -16.04 19.51 9.89
N ASN A 120 -14.99 18.69 9.93
CA ASN A 120 -14.91 17.34 9.37
C ASN A 120 -15.21 17.24 7.86
N LYS A 121 -15.05 18.33 7.10
CA LYS A 121 -15.34 18.39 5.66
C LYS A 121 -14.21 19.02 4.84
N THR A 122 -13.44 19.90 5.46
CA THR A 122 -12.41 20.66 4.77
C THR A 122 -11.05 20.01 4.97
N TRP A 123 -10.52 19.45 3.88
CA TRP A 123 -9.20 18.82 3.84
C TRP A 123 -8.20 19.75 3.17
N THR A 124 -7.03 19.92 3.76
CA THR A 124 -5.92 20.70 3.19
C THR A 124 -4.72 19.80 2.99
N PHE A 125 -4.12 19.85 1.81
CA PHE A 125 -2.94 19.08 1.41
C PHE A 125 -1.80 20.02 1.01
N ASP A 126 -0.64 19.84 1.63
CA ASP A 126 0.59 20.57 1.34
C ASP A 126 1.51 19.73 0.45
N LEU A 127 1.77 20.21 -0.76
CA LEU A 127 2.54 19.49 -1.76
C LEU A 127 4.05 19.72 -1.60
N VAL A 128 4.85 18.73 -1.96
CA VAL A 128 6.30 18.92 -2.16
C VAL A 128 6.56 19.94 -3.28
N GLN A 129 7.66 20.68 -3.20
CA GLN A 129 7.97 21.78 -4.12
C GLN A 129 8.96 21.41 -5.24
N ASN A 130 9.58 20.24 -5.14
CA ASN A 130 10.60 19.69 -6.04
C ASN A 130 10.06 18.53 -6.91
N ALA A 131 8.74 18.36 -7.00
CA ALA A 131 8.14 17.37 -7.89
C ALA A 131 8.10 17.88 -9.34
N TYR A 132 8.48 17.03 -10.29
CA TYR A 132 8.43 17.32 -11.73
C TYR A 132 7.79 16.16 -12.48
N PHE A 133 7.07 16.47 -13.55
CA PHE A 133 6.57 15.47 -14.48
C PHE A 133 7.71 14.92 -15.35
N THR A 134 7.72 13.61 -15.53
CA THR A 134 8.73 12.91 -16.32
C THR A 134 8.11 12.36 -17.59
N SER A 135 8.55 12.91 -18.73
CA SER A 135 8.20 12.38 -20.04
C SER A 135 9.15 11.23 -20.40
N PRO A 136 8.64 10.07 -20.84
CA PRO A 136 9.51 8.99 -21.32
C PRO A 136 10.25 9.35 -22.62
N LEU A 137 9.86 10.44 -23.29
CA LEU A 137 10.55 10.97 -24.46
C LEU A 137 11.77 11.84 -24.09
N SER A 138 11.81 12.37 -22.87
CA SER A 138 12.91 13.21 -22.36
C SER A 138 13.00 13.10 -20.84
N PRO A 139 13.44 11.94 -20.29
CA PRO A 139 13.28 11.66 -18.86
C PRO A 139 14.01 12.61 -17.92
N GLY A 140 15.08 13.27 -18.37
CA GLY A 140 15.84 14.24 -17.56
C GLY A 140 15.31 15.68 -17.61
N ASP A 141 14.22 15.95 -18.35
CA ASP A 141 13.64 17.28 -18.40
C ASP A 141 12.95 17.65 -17.08
N ARG A 142 13.23 18.85 -16.55
CA ARG A 142 12.62 19.43 -15.34
C ARG A 142 11.89 20.75 -15.64
N SER A 143 11.48 20.97 -16.88
CA SER A 143 10.74 22.17 -17.29
C SER A 143 9.29 22.23 -16.80
N HIS A 144 8.74 21.09 -16.35
CA HIS A 144 7.35 20.95 -15.93
C HIS A 144 7.23 20.53 -14.45
N PRO A 145 7.27 21.49 -13.51
CA PRO A 145 7.02 21.20 -12.10
C PRO A 145 5.56 20.79 -11.88
N VAL A 146 5.32 19.91 -10.91
CA VAL A 146 3.98 19.57 -10.43
C VAL A 146 3.52 20.67 -9.47
N THR A 147 2.31 21.17 -9.66
CA THR A 147 1.75 22.25 -8.83
C THR A 147 0.35 21.92 -8.34
N ALA A 148 -0.20 22.77 -7.47
CA ALA A 148 -1.60 22.69 -7.05
C ALA A 148 -2.60 22.77 -8.22
N ASP A 149 -2.23 23.39 -9.35
CA ASP A 149 -3.09 23.43 -10.54
C ASP A 149 -3.30 22.04 -11.15
N ASP A 150 -2.26 21.20 -11.17
CA ASP A 150 -2.34 19.83 -11.71
C ASP A 150 -3.22 18.94 -10.83
N VAL A 151 -3.12 19.08 -9.50
CA VAL A 151 -3.98 18.36 -8.56
C VAL A 151 -5.44 18.79 -8.74
N VAL A 152 -5.72 20.09 -8.74
CA VAL A 152 -7.07 20.63 -8.95
C VAL A 152 -7.64 20.13 -10.27
N PHE A 153 -6.86 20.20 -11.34
CA PHE A 153 -7.24 19.71 -12.66
C PHE A 153 -7.56 18.21 -12.64
N SER A 154 -6.71 17.39 -12.02
CA SER A 154 -6.86 15.92 -12.00
C SER A 154 -8.15 15.49 -11.33
N PHE A 155 -8.43 16.02 -10.14
CA PHE A 155 -9.67 15.75 -9.41
C PHE A 155 -10.90 16.26 -10.18
N GLN A 156 -10.80 17.40 -10.86
CA GLN A 156 -11.88 17.93 -11.69
C GLN A 156 -12.14 17.06 -12.93
N VAL A 157 -11.09 16.51 -13.58
CA VAL A 157 -11.23 15.57 -14.69
C VAL A 157 -11.97 14.31 -14.26
N GLN A 158 -11.61 13.74 -13.11
CA GLN A 158 -12.31 12.56 -12.58
C GLN A 158 -13.77 12.86 -12.24
N LYS A 159 -14.02 14.02 -11.60
CA LYS A 159 -15.38 14.49 -11.30
C LYS A 159 -16.23 14.75 -12.54
N ALA A 160 -15.64 15.22 -13.64
CA ALA A 160 -16.35 15.48 -14.88
C ALA A 160 -16.58 14.21 -15.72
N THR A 161 -15.76 13.18 -15.55
CA THR A 161 -15.72 12.00 -16.45
C THR A 161 -16.47 10.82 -15.85
N LYS A 162 -17.80 10.79 -16.02
CA LYS A 162 -18.68 9.74 -15.45
C LYS A 162 -18.29 8.29 -15.79
N GLY A 163 -17.70 8.07 -16.96
CA GLY A 163 -17.27 6.73 -17.39
C GLY A 163 -15.90 6.32 -16.87
N SER A 164 -15.23 7.15 -16.06
CA SER A 164 -13.97 6.75 -15.44
C SER A 164 -14.22 5.79 -14.28
N ILE A 165 -13.34 4.81 -14.12
CA ILE A 165 -13.29 3.91 -12.97
C ILE A 165 -13.06 4.65 -11.63
N LEU A 166 -12.58 5.91 -11.67
CA LEU A 166 -12.29 6.72 -10.49
C LEU A 166 -13.36 7.81 -10.24
N HIS A 167 -14.47 7.81 -10.99
CA HIS A 167 -15.49 8.86 -10.88
C HIS A 167 -16.14 8.91 -9.49
N SER A 168 -16.46 7.75 -8.91
CA SER A 168 -17.13 7.61 -7.62
C SER A 168 -16.35 8.23 -6.46
N TYR A 169 -15.02 8.20 -6.51
CA TYR A 169 -14.11 8.81 -5.54
C TYR A 169 -14.29 10.32 -5.40
N THR A 170 -14.88 10.97 -6.40
CA THR A 170 -15.08 12.43 -6.41
C THR A 170 -16.50 12.87 -6.14
N LYS A 171 -17.46 11.94 -6.03
CA LYS A 171 -18.89 12.24 -5.87
C LYS A 171 -19.19 13.16 -4.67
N PRO A 172 -18.57 12.97 -3.48
CA PRO A 172 -18.83 13.84 -2.32
C PRO A 172 -18.09 15.19 -2.36
N LEU A 173 -17.21 15.41 -3.33
CA LEU A 173 -16.38 16.61 -3.37
C LEU A 173 -17.21 17.80 -3.87
N VAL A 174 -17.34 18.84 -3.07
CA VAL A 174 -18.04 20.09 -3.42
C VAL A 174 -17.10 21.02 -4.18
N SER A 175 -15.95 21.33 -3.60
CA SER A 175 -14.94 22.21 -4.22
C SER A 175 -13.54 21.62 -4.09
N ILE A 176 -12.74 21.81 -5.15
CA ILE A 176 -11.31 21.51 -5.20
C ILE A 176 -10.62 22.80 -5.64
N THR A 177 -9.87 23.42 -4.74
CA THR A 177 -9.31 24.76 -4.95
C THR A 177 -7.87 24.82 -4.47
N LYS A 178 -7.00 25.50 -5.22
CA LYS A 178 -5.68 25.85 -4.70
C LYS A 178 -5.76 27.05 -3.76
N THR A 179 -5.04 26.99 -2.66
CA THR A 179 -4.86 28.10 -1.69
C THR A 179 -3.46 28.71 -1.78
N GLY A 180 -2.57 28.05 -2.52
CA GLY A 180 -1.23 28.51 -2.89
C GLY A 180 -0.68 27.69 -4.07
N PRO A 181 0.56 27.93 -4.54
CA PRO A 181 1.15 27.18 -5.65
C PRO A 181 1.36 25.69 -5.34
N TYR A 182 1.48 25.34 -4.06
CA TYR A 182 1.73 23.98 -3.57
C TYR A 182 0.77 23.59 -2.43
N GLN A 183 -0.44 24.17 -2.39
CA GLN A 183 -1.44 23.82 -1.38
C GLN A 183 -2.81 23.71 -2.03
N VAL A 184 -3.50 22.61 -1.73
CA VAL A 184 -4.83 22.29 -2.26
C VAL A 184 -5.79 22.09 -1.09
N GLN A 185 -6.97 22.70 -1.22
CA GLN A 185 -8.09 22.50 -0.32
C GLN A 185 -9.20 21.75 -1.05
N ILE A 186 -9.69 20.67 -0.44
CA ILE A 186 -10.82 19.87 -0.91
C ILE A 186 -11.92 19.96 0.16
N VAL A 187 -13.11 20.41 -0.25
CA VAL A 187 -14.28 20.49 0.64
C VAL A 187 -15.30 19.46 0.19
N THR A 188 -15.81 18.68 1.14
CA THR A 188 -16.85 17.67 0.91
C THR A 188 -18.24 18.15 1.35
N ASP A 189 -19.31 17.54 0.85
CA ASP A 189 -20.70 17.91 1.18
C ASP A 189 -21.10 17.50 2.62
N GLY A 190 -20.44 16.50 3.15
CA GLY A 190 -20.52 15.99 4.53
C GLY A 190 -19.17 15.44 5.00
N PRO A 191 -19.10 14.89 6.23
CA PRO A 191 -17.99 14.02 6.59
C PRO A 191 -17.79 12.94 5.51
N PHE A 192 -16.54 12.65 5.17
CA PHE A 192 -16.22 11.72 4.10
C PHE A 192 -15.12 10.73 4.54
N ALA A 193 -15.52 9.50 4.79
CA ALA A 193 -14.65 8.43 5.25
C ALA A 193 -13.70 7.93 4.14
N GLY A 194 -14.07 8.12 2.87
CA GLY A 194 -13.30 7.68 1.70
C GLY A 194 -12.22 8.65 1.22
N MET A 195 -11.89 9.72 1.97
CA MET A 195 -10.91 10.71 1.51
C MET A 195 -9.51 10.09 1.32
N TYR A 196 -9.10 9.15 2.17
CA TYR A 196 -7.82 8.47 2.03
C TYR A 196 -7.76 7.69 0.72
N SER A 197 -8.77 6.88 0.40
CA SER A 197 -8.88 6.18 -0.88
C SER A 197 -8.90 7.15 -2.08
N ALA A 198 -9.63 8.27 -2.01
CA ALA A 198 -9.61 9.28 -3.08
C ALA A 198 -8.22 9.91 -3.27
N ALA A 199 -7.53 10.23 -2.17
CA ALA A 199 -6.20 10.80 -2.20
C ALA A 199 -5.12 9.82 -2.66
N SER A 200 -5.32 8.51 -2.45
CA SER A 200 -4.37 7.46 -2.85
C SER A 200 -4.64 6.85 -4.22
N ALA A 201 -5.88 6.91 -4.72
CA ALA A 201 -6.26 6.29 -5.99
C ALA A 201 -6.21 7.25 -7.19
N ILE A 202 -6.45 8.56 -6.99
CA ILE A 202 -6.52 9.52 -8.11
C ILE A 202 -5.11 9.92 -8.57
N PRO A 203 -4.68 9.55 -9.81
CA PRO A 203 -3.38 9.93 -10.34
C PRO A 203 -3.33 11.42 -10.65
N ILE A 204 -2.21 12.07 -10.32
CA ILE A 204 -2.00 13.48 -10.65
C ILE A 204 -1.53 13.59 -12.10
N LEU A 205 -2.39 14.16 -12.94
CA LEU A 205 -2.26 14.29 -14.37
C LEU A 205 -1.63 15.64 -14.74
N PRO A 206 -0.67 15.70 -15.68
CA PRO A 206 -0.10 16.95 -16.16
C PRO A 206 -1.15 17.78 -16.90
N GLN A 207 -1.60 18.89 -16.30
CA GLN A 207 -2.67 19.73 -16.86
C GLN A 207 -2.33 20.19 -18.29
N TYR A 208 -1.07 20.53 -18.54
CA TYR A 208 -0.59 21.03 -19.83
C TYR A 208 -0.70 20.01 -20.98
N ILE A 209 -0.81 18.71 -20.67
CA ILE A 209 -1.06 17.65 -21.65
C ILE A 209 -2.56 17.36 -21.71
N TRP A 210 -3.16 17.09 -20.55
CA TRP A 210 -4.49 16.52 -20.48
C TRP A 210 -5.60 17.51 -20.82
N SER A 211 -5.38 18.81 -20.63
CA SER A 211 -6.29 19.86 -21.10
C SER A 211 -6.47 19.88 -22.63
N GLY A 212 -5.54 19.28 -23.38
CA GLY A 212 -5.65 19.10 -24.82
C GLY A 212 -6.66 18.02 -25.26
N TYR A 213 -7.09 17.14 -24.35
CA TYR A 213 -8.05 16.08 -24.68
C TYR A 213 -9.49 16.52 -24.40
N ALA A 214 -10.26 16.79 -25.45
CA ALA A 214 -11.70 17.08 -25.33
C ALA A 214 -12.51 15.90 -24.75
N LYS A 215 -12.01 14.66 -24.91
CA LYS A 215 -12.63 13.43 -24.40
C LYS A 215 -11.58 12.60 -23.65
N PRO A 216 -11.24 12.95 -22.40
CA PRO A 216 -10.11 12.35 -21.67
C PRO A 216 -10.28 10.83 -21.47
N LEU A 217 -11.51 10.34 -21.32
CA LEU A 217 -11.80 8.91 -21.23
C LEU A 217 -11.29 8.11 -22.45
N ASN A 218 -11.35 8.71 -23.65
CA ASN A 218 -10.96 8.05 -24.90
C ASN A 218 -9.57 8.50 -25.39
N ALA A 219 -8.80 9.19 -24.54
CA ALA A 219 -7.48 9.66 -24.90
C ALA A 219 -6.54 8.46 -25.19
N PRO A 220 -5.89 8.43 -26.36
CA PRO A 220 -4.98 7.35 -26.74
C PRO A 220 -3.61 7.58 -26.11
N ILE A 221 -3.51 7.27 -24.81
CA ILE A 221 -2.27 7.44 -24.05
C ILE A 221 -1.25 6.39 -24.52
N LYS A 222 -0.26 6.82 -25.29
CA LYS A 222 0.89 6.00 -25.70
C LYS A 222 2.12 6.21 -24.82
N TYR A 223 2.27 7.42 -24.29
CA TYR A 223 3.41 7.86 -23.50
C TYR A 223 2.85 8.43 -22.19
N PRO A 224 2.60 7.59 -21.17
CA PRO A 224 2.13 8.11 -19.88
C PRO A 224 3.21 9.02 -19.30
N VAL A 225 2.79 10.20 -18.84
CA VAL A 225 3.64 11.24 -18.25
C VAL A 225 3.12 11.50 -16.84
N GLY A 226 3.94 11.21 -15.84
CA GLY A 226 3.61 11.36 -14.43
C GLY A 226 4.84 11.73 -13.61
N SER A 227 4.66 11.87 -12.30
CA SER A 227 5.71 12.27 -11.35
C SER A 227 6.14 11.15 -10.40
N GLY A 228 5.67 9.92 -10.63
CA GLY A 228 5.93 8.76 -9.78
C GLY A 228 7.39 8.29 -9.82
N ALA A 229 7.70 7.23 -9.08
CA ALA A 229 9.06 6.75 -8.90
C ALA A 229 9.71 6.16 -10.16
N MET A 230 8.90 5.77 -11.14
CA MET A 230 9.33 5.20 -12.40
C MET A 230 8.71 5.93 -13.58
N TYR A 231 9.27 5.75 -14.78
CA TYR A 231 8.61 6.11 -16.03
C TYR A 231 8.49 4.89 -16.93
N TYR A 232 7.47 4.89 -17.78
CA TYR A 232 7.22 3.84 -18.77
C TYR A 232 8.20 3.95 -19.94
N ASP A 233 9.15 3.02 -20.05
CA ASP A 233 10.07 2.96 -21.19
C ASP A 233 9.38 2.30 -22.39
N TYR A 234 8.71 3.14 -23.18
CA TYR A 234 8.00 2.71 -24.38
C TYR A 234 8.92 2.12 -25.46
N ALA A 235 10.21 2.48 -25.46
CA ALA A 235 11.15 2.06 -26.51
C ALA A 235 11.64 0.63 -26.28
N SER A 236 11.78 0.24 -25.00
CA SER A 236 12.16 -1.12 -24.60
C SER A 236 10.96 -2.04 -24.35
N THR A 237 9.74 -1.49 -24.24
CA THR A 237 8.50 -2.25 -24.06
C THR A 237 8.04 -2.87 -25.37
N THR A 238 7.65 -4.15 -25.33
CA THR A 238 7.18 -4.95 -26.47
C THR A 238 5.91 -5.71 -26.10
N SER A 239 5.37 -6.54 -27.01
CA SER A 239 4.21 -7.39 -26.72
C SER A 239 4.47 -8.45 -25.64
N THR A 240 5.73 -8.76 -25.33
CA THR A 240 6.10 -9.79 -24.34
C THR A 240 6.96 -9.22 -23.20
N THR A 241 7.14 -7.90 -23.15
CA THR A 241 8.01 -7.28 -22.16
C THR A 241 7.52 -5.90 -21.79
N LEU A 242 7.24 -5.65 -20.51
CA LEU A 242 7.01 -4.32 -19.97
C LEU A 242 8.29 -3.83 -19.28
N VAL A 243 8.66 -2.57 -19.54
CA VAL A 243 9.85 -1.95 -18.95
C VAL A 243 9.48 -0.64 -18.27
N LEU A 244 9.74 -0.58 -16.97
CA LEU A 244 9.71 0.64 -16.17
C LEU A 244 11.15 1.03 -15.81
N ARG A 245 11.49 2.32 -15.90
CA ARG A 245 12.82 2.82 -15.55
C ARG A 245 12.73 3.83 -14.43
N LYS A 246 13.76 3.85 -13.58
CA LYS A 246 13.89 4.81 -12.48
C LYS A 246 13.70 6.24 -12.98
N ASN A 247 12.79 6.96 -12.34
CA ASN A 247 12.53 8.37 -12.66
C ASN A 247 13.65 9.26 -12.09
N PRO A 248 14.47 9.93 -12.92
CA PRO A 248 15.54 10.81 -12.45
C PRO A 248 15.05 12.12 -11.82
N ASN A 249 13.74 12.39 -11.89
CA ASN A 249 13.09 13.56 -11.30
C ASN A 249 12.20 13.22 -10.10
N TYR A 250 12.27 11.99 -9.59
CA TYR A 250 11.46 11.60 -8.44
C TYR A 250 11.86 12.39 -7.19
N TYR A 251 10.91 13.11 -6.61
CA TYR A 251 11.08 13.96 -5.42
C TYR A 251 11.31 13.15 -4.14
N GLY A 252 10.83 11.89 -4.10
CA GLY A 252 10.85 11.07 -2.90
C GLY A 252 12.25 10.80 -2.35
N LEU A 253 13.32 10.91 -3.16
CA LEU A 253 14.69 10.79 -2.67
C LEU A 253 15.05 11.93 -1.70
N GLU A 254 14.71 13.17 -2.03
CA GLU A 254 15.09 14.34 -1.22
C GLU A 254 14.22 14.44 0.03
N ASP A 255 12.89 14.28 -0.10
CA ASP A 255 11.94 14.53 0.99
C ASP A 255 11.71 13.31 1.89
N TYR A 256 11.79 12.10 1.33
CA TYR A 256 11.39 10.86 2.01
C TYR A 256 12.49 9.80 2.05
N CYS A 257 13.62 10.05 1.38
CA CYS A 257 14.69 9.07 1.20
C CYS A 257 14.20 7.76 0.59
N GLN A 258 13.23 7.91 -0.32
CA GLN A 258 12.70 6.84 -1.13
C GLN A 258 13.38 6.88 -2.48
N GLU A 259 14.31 5.96 -2.67
CA GLU A 259 15.02 5.80 -3.93
C GLU A 259 14.73 4.42 -4.51
N SER A 260 14.30 4.36 -5.76
CA SER A 260 14.27 3.08 -6.48
C SER A 260 15.70 2.55 -6.57
N ARG A 261 15.90 1.33 -6.07
CA ARG A 261 17.19 0.65 -6.10
C ARG A 261 17.46 -0.04 -7.45
N PRO A 262 16.45 -0.60 -8.15
CA PRO A 262 16.56 -0.89 -9.57
C PRO A 262 16.60 0.40 -10.41
N ASP A 263 17.47 0.41 -11.41
CA ASP A 263 17.43 1.40 -12.51
C ASP A 263 16.34 1.04 -13.53
N GLU A 264 16.02 -0.25 -13.61
CA GLU A 264 15.01 -0.83 -14.49
C GLU A 264 14.26 -1.95 -13.78
N VAL A 265 12.94 -1.99 -13.96
CA VAL A 265 12.11 -3.14 -13.66
C VAL A 265 11.55 -3.67 -14.97
N ARG A 266 11.85 -4.93 -15.26
CA ARG A 266 11.52 -5.61 -16.51
C ARG A 266 10.63 -6.81 -16.25
N PHE A 267 9.38 -6.70 -16.67
CA PHE A 267 8.44 -7.83 -16.66
C PHE A 267 8.56 -8.60 -17.97
N VAL A 268 8.86 -9.90 -17.89
CA VAL A 268 9.00 -10.81 -19.03
C VAL A 268 7.79 -11.73 -19.05
N SER A 269 6.97 -11.60 -20.09
CA SER A 269 5.73 -12.37 -20.23
C SER A 269 5.99 -13.76 -20.79
N TYR A 270 5.34 -14.75 -20.17
CA TYR A 270 5.28 -16.12 -20.64
C TYR A 270 3.84 -16.48 -21.01
N SER A 271 3.68 -17.42 -21.93
CA SER A 271 2.37 -17.96 -22.30
C SER A 271 1.91 -19.11 -21.40
N GLY A 272 2.76 -19.54 -20.44
CA GLY A 272 2.44 -20.61 -19.51
C GLY A 272 3.45 -20.72 -18.37
N SER A 273 2.94 -20.98 -17.17
CA SER A 273 3.72 -21.03 -15.92
C SER A 273 4.87 -22.05 -15.98
N THR A 274 4.68 -23.24 -16.57
CA THR A 274 5.75 -24.25 -16.65
C THR A 274 6.98 -23.75 -17.41
N THR A 275 6.80 -23.00 -18.50
CA THR A 275 7.94 -22.43 -19.25
C THR A 275 8.66 -21.34 -18.47
N MET A 276 7.91 -20.51 -17.75
CA MET A 276 8.44 -19.47 -16.87
C MET A 276 9.27 -20.06 -15.72
N VAL A 277 8.73 -21.08 -15.04
CA VAL A 277 9.42 -21.75 -13.93
C VAL A 277 10.68 -22.47 -14.42
N ASN A 278 10.65 -23.12 -15.57
CA ASN A 278 11.84 -23.77 -16.13
C ASN A 278 12.95 -22.75 -16.49
N ASP A 279 12.57 -21.61 -17.06
CA ASP A 279 13.52 -20.53 -17.32
C ASP A 279 14.16 -20.02 -16.02
N PHE A 280 13.34 -19.72 -15.02
CA PHE A 280 13.80 -19.29 -13.69
C PHE A 280 14.75 -20.29 -13.03
N LEU A 281 14.45 -21.60 -13.10
CA LEU A 281 15.30 -22.65 -12.52
C LEU A 281 16.62 -22.85 -13.28
N THR A 282 16.61 -22.68 -14.60
CA THR A 282 17.81 -22.84 -15.44
C THR A 282 18.66 -21.57 -15.51
N GLY A 283 18.07 -20.42 -15.20
CA GLY A 283 18.71 -19.10 -15.27
C GLY A 283 18.85 -18.57 -16.69
N ALA A 284 18.07 -19.06 -17.67
CA ALA A 284 18.28 -18.72 -19.08
C ALA A 284 18.05 -17.23 -19.39
N THR A 285 17.03 -16.61 -18.78
CA THR A 285 16.78 -15.16 -18.83
C THR A 285 17.11 -14.47 -17.52
N THR A 286 17.80 -15.15 -16.60
CA THR A 286 18.30 -14.59 -15.33
C THR A 286 17.22 -13.90 -14.48
N LEU A 287 15.99 -14.41 -14.51
CA LEU A 287 14.87 -13.89 -13.72
C LEU A 287 15.22 -13.80 -12.22
N ASP A 288 14.77 -12.73 -11.59
CA ASP A 288 14.99 -12.43 -10.17
C ASP A 288 13.77 -12.79 -9.32
N ALA A 289 12.57 -12.68 -9.89
CA ALA A 289 11.34 -13.11 -9.26
C ALA A 289 10.33 -13.63 -10.28
N LEU A 290 9.36 -14.38 -9.77
CA LEU A 290 8.21 -14.91 -10.50
C LEU A 290 6.93 -14.43 -9.83
N ILE A 291 5.98 -13.99 -10.66
CA ILE A 291 4.59 -13.71 -10.27
C ILE A 291 3.65 -14.51 -11.18
N GLY A 292 2.43 -14.78 -10.72
CA GLY A 292 1.44 -15.51 -11.51
C GLY A 292 1.80 -16.98 -11.77
N ILE A 293 2.45 -17.63 -10.80
CA ILE A 293 2.81 -19.05 -10.87
C ILE A 293 1.53 -19.91 -10.75
N ASP A 294 1.35 -20.89 -11.63
CA ASP A 294 0.22 -21.80 -11.53
C ASP A 294 0.41 -22.78 -10.35
N PRO A 295 -0.66 -23.15 -9.62
CA PRO A 295 -0.58 -24.00 -8.42
C PRO A 295 0.24 -25.28 -8.58
N SER A 296 0.11 -25.96 -9.73
CA SER A 296 0.83 -27.21 -10.01
C SER A 296 2.34 -26.99 -10.12
N ASP A 297 2.77 -25.91 -10.77
CA ASP A 297 4.20 -25.60 -10.91
C ASP A 297 4.78 -25.09 -9.58
N TYR A 298 3.99 -24.37 -8.78
CA TYR A 298 4.40 -23.97 -7.45
C TYR A 298 4.60 -25.19 -6.51
N GLN A 299 3.70 -26.17 -6.57
CA GLN A 299 3.75 -27.37 -5.72
C GLN A 299 4.80 -28.38 -6.19
N VAL A 300 4.94 -28.59 -7.50
CA VAL A 300 5.79 -29.62 -8.10
C VAL A 300 7.10 -29.03 -8.62
N GLY A 301 7.03 -28.06 -9.54
CA GLY A 301 8.21 -27.46 -10.18
C GLY A 301 9.12 -26.73 -9.19
N LEU A 302 8.54 -26.01 -8.24
CA LEU A 302 9.24 -25.27 -7.19
C LEU A 302 9.23 -25.99 -5.84
N LYS A 303 8.98 -27.31 -5.79
CA LYS A 303 8.79 -28.06 -4.54
C LYS A 303 9.89 -27.81 -3.50
N THR A 304 11.14 -27.79 -3.93
CA THR A 304 12.33 -27.61 -3.07
C THR A 304 12.88 -26.18 -3.10
N TRP A 305 12.25 -25.25 -3.81
CA TRP A 305 12.74 -23.89 -3.96
C TRP A 305 12.44 -23.03 -2.73
N SER A 306 13.39 -22.19 -2.34
CA SER A 306 13.24 -21.18 -1.29
C SER A 306 14.13 -19.96 -1.62
N PRO A 307 13.62 -18.73 -1.50
CA PRO A 307 12.29 -18.38 -0.99
C PRO A 307 11.16 -18.48 -2.04
N LYS A 308 9.98 -18.87 -1.57
CA LYS A 308 8.71 -18.81 -2.32
C LYS A 308 7.56 -18.56 -1.35
N TRP A 309 6.52 -17.89 -1.81
CA TRP A 309 5.40 -17.48 -0.96
C TRP A 309 4.05 -17.73 -1.64
N ALA A 310 3.07 -18.13 -0.83
CA ALA A 310 1.67 -18.06 -1.19
C ALA A 310 1.06 -16.91 -0.39
N VAL A 311 0.56 -15.90 -1.08
CA VAL A 311 0.20 -14.60 -0.50
C VAL A 311 -1.26 -14.31 -0.77
N SER A 312 -1.97 -13.90 0.26
CA SER A 312 -3.40 -13.63 0.19
C SER A 312 -3.59 -12.13 -0.01
N LEU A 313 -3.61 -11.67 -1.26
CA LEU A 313 -3.68 -10.24 -1.61
C LEU A 313 -5.12 -9.70 -1.71
N GLY A 314 -6.10 -10.53 -1.34
CA GLY A 314 -7.52 -10.18 -1.42
C GLY A 314 -8.14 -10.46 -2.78
N PHE A 315 -7.61 -11.45 -3.52
CA PHE A 315 -8.32 -11.95 -4.69
C PHE A 315 -9.58 -12.69 -4.28
N VAL A 316 -10.72 -12.34 -4.87
CA VAL A 316 -12.02 -12.99 -4.65
C VAL A 316 -12.50 -13.55 -5.97
N GLY A 317 -12.62 -14.86 -6.05
CA GLY A 317 -13.30 -15.50 -7.16
C GLY A 317 -14.79 -15.15 -7.11
N GLU A 318 -15.36 -14.87 -8.27
CA GLU A 318 -16.76 -14.58 -8.45
C GLU A 318 -17.38 -15.44 -9.54
N ILE A 319 -18.52 -16.05 -9.23
CA ILE A 319 -19.45 -16.53 -10.23
C ILE A 319 -20.54 -15.46 -10.31
N SER A 320 -20.41 -14.59 -11.30
CA SER A 320 -21.31 -13.45 -11.50
C SER A 320 -22.43 -13.82 -12.47
N ILE A 321 -23.63 -13.35 -12.14
CA ILE A 321 -24.87 -13.60 -12.87
C ILE A 321 -25.38 -12.25 -13.36
N ASN A 322 -25.59 -12.14 -14.68
CA ASN A 322 -26.09 -10.91 -15.28
C ASN A 322 -27.55 -10.66 -14.88
N VAL A 323 -27.78 -9.76 -13.92
CA VAL A 323 -29.10 -9.38 -13.40
C VAL A 323 -29.62 -8.08 -14.00
N ILE A 324 -29.16 -7.70 -15.20
CA ILE A 324 -29.64 -6.49 -15.85
C ILE A 324 -31.15 -6.57 -16.14
N THR A 325 -31.88 -5.60 -15.60
CA THR A 325 -33.32 -5.47 -15.87
C THR A 325 -33.56 -4.81 -17.23
N PRO A 326 -34.72 -5.04 -17.89
CA PRO A 326 -35.06 -4.33 -19.12
C PRO A 326 -35.02 -2.80 -18.97
N ALA A 327 -35.41 -2.29 -17.79
CA ALA A 327 -35.39 -0.86 -17.49
C ALA A 327 -33.96 -0.30 -17.41
N LEU A 328 -33.04 -1.02 -16.74
CA LEU A 328 -31.63 -0.64 -16.67
C LEU A 328 -30.96 -0.74 -18.05
N ALA A 329 -31.21 -1.82 -18.79
CA ALA A 329 -30.68 -1.96 -20.15
C ALA A 329 -31.10 -0.77 -21.04
N ALA A 330 -32.37 -0.35 -20.98
CA ALA A 330 -32.85 0.82 -21.69
C ALA A 330 -32.19 2.13 -21.20
N ALA A 331 -32.02 2.30 -19.88
CA ALA A 331 -31.44 3.50 -19.29
C ALA A 331 -29.96 3.70 -19.65
N TYR A 332 -29.20 2.61 -19.76
CA TYR A 332 -27.76 2.64 -20.05
C TYR A 332 -27.42 2.31 -21.52
N GLY A 333 -28.43 2.06 -22.37
CA GLY A 333 -28.25 1.86 -23.81
C GLY A 333 -27.68 0.49 -24.19
N TYR A 334 -27.89 -0.53 -23.36
CA TYR A 334 -27.50 -1.90 -23.67
C TYR A 334 -28.50 -2.56 -24.60
N SER A 335 -27.99 -3.31 -25.58
CA SER A 335 -28.80 -4.20 -26.41
C SER A 335 -29.30 -5.35 -25.55
N TYR A 336 -30.52 -5.26 -25.03
CA TYR A 336 -31.09 -6.24 -24.12
C TYR A 336 -31.17 -7.63 -24.77
N THR A 337 -30.32 -8.55 -24.31
CA THR A 337 -30.37 -9.98 -24.66
C THR A 337 -30.40 -10.86 -23.40
N SER A 338 -30.82 -10.32 -22.24
CA SER A 338 -30.71 -11.09 -20.99
C SER A 338 -31.80 -12.14 -20.84
N ASN A 339 -31.38 -13.31 -20.39
CA ASN A 339 -32.22 -14.44 -20.07
C ASN A 339 -33.08 -14.10 -18.83
N PRO A 340 -34.42 -14.10 -18.91
CA PRO A 340 -35.27 -13.63 -17.82
C PRO A 340 -35.19 -14.51 -16.56
N VAL A 341 -34.63 -15.72 -16.65
CA VAL A 341 -34.42 -16.57 -15.48
C VAL A 341 -33.38 -16.00 -14.52
N LEU A 342 -32.43 -15.18 -15.00
CA LEU A 342 -31.33 -14.63 -14.19
C LEU A 342 -31.85 -13.66 -13.12
N LEU A 343 -32.97 -12.98 -13.40
CA LEU A 343 -33.64 -12.09 -12.45
C LEU A 343 -34.37 -12.84 -11.33
N ASN A 344 -34.61 -14.15 -11.49
CA ASN A 344 -35.32 -14.95 -10.50
C ASN A 344 -34.40 -15.31 -9.32
N ASP A 345 -34.76 -14.84 -8.12
CA ASP A 345 -34.01 -15.11 -6.89
C ASP A 345 -33.87 -16.60 -6.58
N THR A 346 -34.96 -17.37 -6.75
CA THR A 346 -34.94 -18.83 -6.52
C THR A 346 -33.98 -19.56 -7.46
N PHE A 347 -33.83 -19.08 -8.70
CA PHE A 347 -32.82 -19.59 -9.62
C PHE A 347 -31.41 -19.31 -9.11
N ARG A 348 -31.09 -18.05 -8.74
CA ARG A 348 -29.74 -17.71 -8.23
C ARG A 348 -29.40 -18.44 -6.95
N HIS A 349 -30.37 -18.62 -6.05
CA HIS A 349 -30.22 -19.45 -4.86
C HIS A 349 -29.94 -20.91 -5.22
N ALA A 350 -30.64 -21.48 -6.21
CA ALA A 350 -30.35 -22.84 -6.69
C ALA A 350 -28.95 -22.96 -7.29
N VAL A 351 -28.46 -21.94 -8.02
CA VAL A 351 -27.06 -21.89 -8.49
C VAL A 351 -26.11 -21.88 -7.30
N ALA A 352 -26.33 -21.02 -6.29
CA ALA A 352 -25.48 -20.94 -5.10
C ALA A 352 -25.38 -22.26 -4.32
N MET A 353 -26.51 -22.97 -4.15
CA MET A 353 -26.55 -24.31 -3.54
C MET A 353 -25.85 -25.38 -4.39
N SER A 354 -25.65 -25.12 -5.68
CA SER A 354 -25.02 -26.07 -6.61
C SER A 354 -23.50 -25.93 -6.69
N ILE A 355 -22.88 -24.92 -6.06
CA ILE A 355 -21.43 -24.71 -6.17
C ILE A 355 -20.71 -25.32 -4.98
N ASN A 356 -19.85 -26.32 -5.23
CA ASN A 356 -18.97 -26.86 -4.20
C ASN A 356 -17.71 -25.99 -4.08
N LYS A 357 -17.80 -24.96 -3.23
CA LYS A 357 -16.72 -24.00 -3.02
C LYS A 357 -15.40 -24.65 -2.57
N GLN A 358 -15.45 -25.58 -1.63
CA GLN A 358 -14.24 -26.27 -1.14
C GLN A 358 -13.57 -27.08 -2.24
N LYS A 359 -14.35 -27.78 -3.08
CA LYS A 359 -13.80 -28.56 -4.19
C LYS A 359 -13.12 -27.68 -5.25
N LEU A 360 -13.58 -26.45 -5.45
CA LEU A 360 -12.87 -25.49 -6.32
C LEU A 360 -11.52 -25.07 -5.72
N VAL A 361 -11.46 -24.83 -4.40
CA VAL A 361 -10.19 -24.57 -3.70
C VAL A 361 -9.24 -25.76 -3.82
N ASP A 362 -9.75 -26.98 -3.64
CA ASP A 362 -8.93 -28.19 -3.65
C ASP A 362 -8.44 -28.56 -5.06
N ASP A 363 -9.31 -28.49 -6.07
CA ASP A 363 -8.99 -29.00 -7.41
C ASP A 363 -8.42 -27.93 -8.34
N ALA A 364 -8.99 -26.73 -8.35
CA ALA A 364 -8.56 -25.66 -9.24
C ALA A 364 -7.36 -24.89 -8.66
N LEU A 365 -7.37 -24.64 -7.34
CA LEU A 365 -6.31 -23.90 -6.66
C LEU A 365 -5.27 -24.80 -5.95
N LEU A 366 -5.46 -26.12 -5.94
CA LEU A 366 -4.61 -27.08 -5.22
C LEU A 366 -4.39 -26.73 -3.75
N GLY A 367 -5.41 -26.20 -3.08
CA GLY A 367 -5.38 -25.78 -1.69
C GLY A 367 -4.73 -24.41 -1.44
N TYR A 368 -4.32 -23.67 -2.47
CA TYR A 368 -3.79 -22.31 -2.35
C TYR A 368 -4.90 -21.25 -2.36
N GLY A 369 -5.86 -21.41 -1.45
CA GLY A 369 -6.95 -20.47 -1.26
C GLY A 369 -7.81 -20.86 -0.07
N ASN A 370 -8.77 -20.00 0.27
CA ASN A 370 -9.80 -20.23 1.28
C ASN A 370 -11.18 -20.19 0.61
N VAL A 371 -12.19 -20.80 1.22
CA VAL A 371 -13.58 -20.65 0.76
C VAL A 371 -14.04 -19.22 1.04
N ALA A 372 -14.67 -18.59 0.05
CA ALA A 372 -15.24 -17.24 0.20
C ALA A 372 -16.69 -17.27 0.66
N ASP A 373 -17.08 -16.20 1.35
CA ASP A 373 -18.42 -15.95 1.86
C ASP A 373 -18.91 -14.53 1.56
N THR A 374 -18.04 -13.51 1.49
CA THR A 374 -18.41 -12.14 1.13
C THR A 374 -17.43 -11.52 0.14
N LEU A 375 -17.83 -10.40 -0.48
CA LEU A 375 -17.02 -9.70 -1.49
C LEU A 375 -15.78 -9.04 -0.88
N VAL A 376 -15.86 -8.63 0.39
CA VAL A 376 -14.71 -8.10 1.12
C VAL A 376 -13.86 -9.29 1.57
N PRO A 377 -12.61 -9.46 1.07
CA PRO A 377 -11.82 -10.64 1.35
C PRO A 377 -11.45 -10.80 2.82
N ASP A 378 -11.20 -12.03 3.28
CA ASP A 378 -10.83 -12.35 4.66
C ASP A 378 -9.55 -11.65 5.18
N VAL A 379 -8.68 -11.21 4.27
CA VAL A 379 -7.47 -10.44 4.58
C VAL A 379 -7.75 -8.96 4.83
N ASN A 380 -8.88 -8.45 4.36
CA ASN A 380 -9.27 -7.07 4.58
C ASN A 380 -9.87 -6.94 5.99
N PRO A 381 -9.43 -5.96 6.79
CA PRO A 381 -9.87 -5.83 8.17
C PRO A 381 -11.38 -5.54 8.31
N TRP A 382 -12.07 -5.14 7.24
CA TRP A 382 -13.51 -4.87 7.19
C TRP A 382 -14.37 -6.08 6.80
N HIS A 383 -13.76 -7.24 6.62
CA HIS A 383 -14.46 -8.48 6.32
C HIS A 383 -15.55 -8.79 7.35
N TYR A 384 -16.76 -9.09 6.86
CA TYR A 384 -17.85 -9.66 7.62
C TYR A 384 -17.98 -11.14 7.28
N SER A 385 -17.88 -12.02 8.28
CA SER A 385 -18.06 -13.46 8.07
C SER A 385 -19.53 -13.86 8.21
N ILE A 386 -20.05 -14.55 7.21
CA ILE A 386 -21.42 -15.08 7.25
C ILE A 386 -21.50 -16.20 8.31
N PRO A 387 -22.46 -16.16 9.24
CA PRO A 387 -22.65 -17.21 10.23
C PRO A 387 -22.75 -18.61 9.60
N ALA A 388 -22.07 -19.60 10.19
CA ALA A 388 -21.98 -20.95 9.61
C ALA A 388 -23.33 -21.65 9.38
N ASN A 389 -24.37 -21.28 10.14
CA ASN A 389 -25.73 -21.79 9.98
C ASN A 389 -26.53 -21.10 8.85
N GLN A 390 -26.03 -19.98 8.34
CA GLN A 390 -26.60 -19.23 7.21
C GLN A 390 -25.86 -19.55 5.90
N LEU A 391 -24.68 -20.19 5.97
CA LEU A 391 -23.93 -20.54 4.78
C LEU A 391 -24.70 -21.51 3.87
N TYR A 392 -24.76 -21.20 2.57
CA TYR A 392 -25.22 -22.10 1.53
C TYR A 392 -24.40 -23.38 1.55
N LYS A 393 -25.10 -24.51 1.65
CA LYS A 393 -24.49 -25.84 1.58
C LYS A 393 -24.53 -26.33 0.15
N PHE A 394 -23.45 -26.99 -0.27
CA PHE A 394 -23.44 -27.70 -1.54
C PHE A 394 -24.44 -28.86 -1.49
N ASP A 395 -25.58 -28.69 -2.17
CA ASP A 395 -26.64 -29.67 -2.32
C ASP A 395 -27.41 -29.46 -3.64
N PRO A 396 -26.86 -29.92 -4.78
CA PRO A 396 -27.52 -29.83 -6.08
C PRO A 396 -28.88 -30.56 -6.14
N ALA A 397 -29.09 -31.56 -5.27
CA ALA A 397 -30.37 -32.28 -5.21
C ALA A 397 -31.46 -31.41 -4.56
N ALA A 398 -31.13 -30.72 -3.46
CA ALA A 398 -32.03 -29.74 -2.86
C ALA A 398 -32.24 -28.52 -3.79
N ALA A 399 -31.21 -28.07 -4.51
CA ALA A 399 -31.33 -27.03 -5.53
C ALA A 399 -32.34 -27.44 -6.63
N ARG A 400 -32.26 -28.68 -7.11
CA ARG A 400 -33.26 -29.23 -8.06
C ARG A 400 -34.66 -29.27 -7.46
N ALA A 401 -34.80 -29.72 -6.21
CA ALA A 401 -36.10 -29.76 -5.54
C ALA A 401 -36.71 -28.35 -5.40
N LEU A 402 -35.87 -27.35 -5.11
CA LEU A 402 -36.25 -25.95 -5.06
C LEU A 402 -36.75 -25.45 -6.43
N LEU A 403 -36.04 -25.74 -7.52
CA LEU A 403 -36.49 -25.41 -8.88
C LEU A 403 -37.79 -26.12 -9.27
N ASN A 404 -37.91 -27.42 -8.95
CA ASN A 404 -39.13 -28.20 -9.17
C ASN A 404 -40.35 -27.57 -8.47
N SER A 405 -40.17 -27.03 -7.25
CA SER A 405 -41.23 -26.34 -6.51
C SER A 405 -41.78 -25.11 -7.24
N GLN A 406 -40.98 -24.53 -8.13
CA GLN A 406 -41.35 -23.39 -8.99
C GLN A 406 -41.92 -23.82 -10.35
N GLY A 407 -42.22 -25.11 -10.53
CA GLY A 407 -42.84 -25.65 -11.74
C GLY A 407 -41.86 -26.05 -12.85
N TRP A 408 -40.55 -26.00 -12.59
CA TRP A 408 -39.51 -26.51 -13.49
C TRP A 408 -39.44 -28.04 -13.42
N VAL A 409 -40.47 -28.74 -13.90
CA VAL A 409 -40.60 -30.20 -13.77
C VAL A 409 -40.71 -30.93 -15.10
N TRP A 410 -40.55 -30.22 -16.22
CA TRP A 410 -40.78 -30.76 -17.55
C TRP A 410 -39.46 -30.95 -18.32
N ASP A 411 -39.45 -31.82 -19.32
CA ASP A 411 -38.35 -31.90 -20.30
C ASP A 411 -38.71 -31.22 -21.64
N SER A 412 -37.77 -31.25 -22.59
CA SER A 412 -37.93 -30.62 -23.91
C SER A 412 -39.07 -31.21 -24.75
N THR A 413 -39.58 -32.39 -24.40
CA THR A 413 -40.72 -33.03 -25.06
C THR A 413 -42.06 -32.67 -24.42
N GLY A 414 -42.02 -32.00 -23.26
CA GLY A 414 -43.22 -31.66 -22.48
C GLY A 414 -43.67 -32.75 -21.53
N ALA A 415 -42.85 -33.78 -21.31
CA ALA A 415 -43.10 -34.83 -20.32
C ALA A 415 -42.74 -34.34 -18.92
N ASN A 416 -43.54 -34.70 -17.92
CA ASN A 416 -43.23 -34.39 -16.52
C ASN A 416 -42.06 -35.28 -16.07
N LYS A 417 -40.87 -34.69 -16.03
CA LYS A 417 -39.59 -35.34 -15.74
C LYS A 417 -38.74 -34.42 -14.85
N PRO A 418 -39.01 -34.36 -13.53
CA PRO A 418 -38.32 -33.47 -12.59
C PRO A 418 -36.82 -33.76 -12.42
N GLY A 419 -36.32 -34.88 -12.97
CA GLY A 419 -34.92 -35.24 -13.06
C GLY A 419 -34.22 -34.86 -14.38
N ALA A 420 -34.89 -34.14 -15.29
CA ALA A 420 -34.31 -33.77 -16.59
C ALA A 420 -33.27 -32.65 -16.48
N THR A 421 -32.37 -32.57 -17.47
CA THR A 421 -31.45 -31.43 -17.66
C THR A 421 -31.39 -31.15 -19.17
N PRO A 422 -31.72 -29.92 -19.63
CA PRO A 422 -32.32 -28.84 -18.84
C PRO A 422 -33.74 -29.18 -18.36
N LEU A 423 -34.15 -28.54 -17.26
CA LEU A 423 -35.56 -28.49 -16.84
C LEU A 423 -36.32 -27.43 -17.64
N TYR A 424 -37.61 -27.65 -17.85
CA TYR A 424 -38.55 -26.73 -18.50
C TYR A 424 -39.73 -26.45 -17.56
N ARG A 425 -40.38 -25.31 -17.72
CA ARG A 425 -41.68 -24.98 -17.11
C ARG A 425 -42.72 -24.70 -18.19
N LYS A 426 -43.99 -24.68 -17.81
CA LYS A 426 -45.09 -24.29 -18.69
C LYS A 426 -45.59 -22.89 -18.32
N ASP A 427 -46.02 -22.12 -19.31
CA ASP A 427 -46.73 -20.87 -19.10
C ASP A 427 -48.16 -21.12 -18.58
N ALA A 428 -48.91 -20.04 -18.31
CA ALA A 428 -50.29 -20.12 -17.84
C ALA A 428 -51.24 -20.80 -18.85
N ASN A 429 -50.84 -20.90 -20.13
CA ASN A 429 -51.61 -21.53 -21.20
C ASN A 429 -51.21 -23.01 -21.40
N GLY A 430 -50.26 -23.53 -20.62
CA GLY A 430 -49.78 -24.91 -20.72
C GLY A 430 -48.72 -25.14 -21.79
N ASN A 431 -48.23 -24.10 -22.45
CA ASN A 431 -47.13 -24.20 -23.42
C ASN A 431 -45.80 -24.29 -22.69
N LEU A 432 -44.87 -25.11 -23.20
CA LEU A 432 -43.49 -25.06 -22.72
C LEU A 432 -42.91 -23.67 -22.98
N ILE A 433 -42.23 -23.13 -21.97
CA ILE A 433 -41.35 -21.97 -22.16
C ILE A 433 -39.90 -22.43 -22.35
N ASP A 434 -38.99 -21.50 -22.60
CA ASP A 434 -37.55 -21.76 -22.70
C ASP A 434 -37.02 -22.54 -21.48
N GLY A 435 -36.18 -23.54 -21.74
CA GLY A 435 -35.57 -24.37 -20.71
C GLY A 435 -34.59 -23.59 -19.82
N LEU A 436 -34.25 -24.15 -18.66
CA LEU A 436 -33.17 -23.67 -17.79
C LEU A 436 -31.81 -23.86 -18.48
N VAL A 437 -31.51 -22.97 -19.42
CA VAL A 437 -30.27 -22.93 -20.19
C VAL A 437 -29.60 -21.59 -19.94
N VAL A 438 -28.32 -21.57 -19.55
CA VAL A 438 -27.54 -20.34 -19.36
C VAL A 438 -26.20 -20.41 -20.09
N ARG A 439 -25.78 -19.30 -20.68
CA ARG A 439 -24.44 -19.15 -21.25
C ARG A 439 -23.42 -18.96 -20.12
N PHE A 440 -22.42 -19.82 -20.06
CA PHE A 440 -21.39 -19.78 -19.01
C PHE A 440 -20.01 -19.51 -19.63
N TYR A 441 -19.36 -18.43 -19.20
CA TYR A 441 -18.04 -18.02 -19.69
C TYR A 441 -16.98 -18.10 -18.58
N THR A 442 -15.75 -18.43 -18.95
CA THR A 442 -14.58 -18.37 -18.05
C THR A 442 -13.30 -18.07 -18.83
N LEU A 443 -12.23 -17.74 -18.12
CA LEU A 443 -10.96 -17.32 -18.69
C LEU A 443 -10.19 -18.50 -19.31
N ASN A 444 -9.46 -18.23 -20.39
CA ASN A 444 -8.56 -19.18 -21.06
C ASN A 444 -7.08 -18.95 -20.74
N THR A 445 -6.80 -18.10 -19.75
CA THR A 445 -5.46 -17.59 -19.46
C THR A 445 -4.64 -18.55 -18.62
N ARG A 446 -5.29 -19.42 -17.83
CA ARG A 446 -4.63 -20.37 -16.92
C ARG A 446 -5.47 -21.65 -16.72
N PRO A 447 -4.85 -22.82 -16.43
CA PRO A 447 -5.55 -24.11 -16.36
C PRO A 447 -6.66 -24.21 -15.29
N GLN A 448 -6.52 -23.50 -14.17
CA GLN A 448 -7.48 -23.50 -13.07
C GLN A 448 -8.89 -23.07 -13.49
N TRP A 449 -9.01 -22.17 -14.46
CA TRP A 449 -10.29 -21.68 -14.96
C TRP A 449 -11.08 -22.77 -15.69
N GLU A 450 -10.38 -23.61 -16.45
CA GLU A 450 -10.99 -24.75 -17.15
C GLU A 450 -11.36 -25.88 -16.19
N ILE A 451 -10.52 -26.14 -15.17
CA ILE A 451 -10.82 -27.10 -14.11
C ILE A 451 -12.10 -26.68 -13.37
N ALA A 452 -12.18 -25.41 -12.94
CA ALA A 452 -13.36 -24.87 -12.28
C ALA A 452 -14.59 -24.90 -13.20
N GLY A 453 -14.43 -24.51 -14.47
CA GLY A 453 -15.53 -24.48 -15.43
C GLY A 453 -16.20 -25.83 -15.61
N ARG A 454 -15.41 -26.90 -15.79
CA ARG A 454 -15.92 -28.27 -15.93
C ARG A 454 -16.70 -28.75 -14.70
N GLU A 455 -16.19 -28.49 -13.50
CA GLU A 455 -16.85 -28.89 -12.25
C GLU A 455 -18.19 -28.13 -12.07
N ILE A 456 -18.20 -26.82 -12.32
CA ILE A 456 -19.41 -25.99 -12.25
C ILE A 456 -20.50 -26.50 -13.21
N VAL A 457 -20.14 -26.79 -14.47
CA VAL A 457 -21.08 -27.38 -15.44
C VAL A 457 -21.67 -28.70 -14.93
N ALA A 458 -20.83 -29.58 -14.36
CA ALA A 458 -21.28 -30.86 -13.85
C ALA A 458 -22.25 -30.71 -12.66
N TRP A 459 -22.03 -29.76 -11.75
CA TRP A 459 -22.92 -29.55 -10.60
C TRP A 459 -24.22 -28.86 -11.00
N LEU A 460 -24.19 -27.87 -11.89
CA LEU A 460 -25.40 -27.22 -12.39
C LEU A 460 -26.29 -28.20 -13.16
N ALA A 461 -25.68 -29.11 -13.93
CA ALA A 461 -26.42 -30.18 -14.59
C ALA A 461 -27.14 -31.10 -13.60
N GLN A 462 -26.57 -31.35 -12.41
CA GLN A 462 -27.25 -32.11 -11.35
C GLN A 462 -28.47 -31.37 -10.79
N ALA A 463 -28.44 -30.03 -10.73
CA ALA A 463 -29.57 -29.20 -10.33
C ALA A 463 -30.67 -29.07 -11.40
N GLY A 464 -30.38 -29.44 -12.66
CA GLY A 464 -31.32 -29.33 -13.79
C GLY A 464 -31.09 -28.12 -14.67
N ILE A 465 -29.97 -27.42 -14.47
CA ILE A 465 -29.56 -26.24 -15.22
C ILE A 465 -28.55 -26.69 -16.29
N GLN A 466 -28.88 -26.47 -17.56
CA GLN A 466 -27.94 -26.70 -18.66
C GLN A 466 -27.10 -25.44 -18.87
N THR A 467 -25.80 -25.61 -19.04
CA THR A 467 -24.92 -24.52 -19.44
C THR A 467 -24.50 -24.67 -20.91
N THR A 468 -24.23 -23.55 -21.58
CA THR A 468 -23.69 -23.53 -22.94
C THR A 468 -22.56 -22.52 -23.07
N ASP A 469 -21.78 -22.62 -24.14
CA ASP A 469 -20.96 -21.49 -24.59
C ASP A 469 -21.80 -20.41 -25.31
N ARG A 470 -21.13 -19.38 -25.82
CA ARG A 470 -21.77 -18.29 -26.59
C ARG A 470 -22.48 -18.76 -27.87
N LEU A 471 -22.08 -19.89 -28.45
CA LEU A 471 -22.68 -20.47 -29.66
C LEU A 471 -23.80 -21.47 -29.34
N GLY A 472 -24.19 -21.63 -28.07
CA GLY A 472 -25.21 -22.58 -27.64
C GLY A 472 -24.73 -24.03 -27.56
N ARG A 473 -23.41 -24.29 -27.59
CA ARG A 473 -22.85 -25.63 -27.51
C ARG A 473 -22.84 -26.11 -26.05
N THR A 474 -23.33 -27.32 -25.82
CA THR A 474 -23.43 -27.97 -24.49
C THR A 474 -22.19 -28.78 -24.11
N SER A 475 -21.23 -28.93 -25.03
CA SER A 475 -19.95 -29.58 -24.77
C SER A 475 -18.80 -28.63 -25.15
N PRO A 476 -17.95 -28.21 -24.20
CA PRO A 476 -17.91 -28.67 -22.81
C PRO A 476 -18.97 -28.02 -21.90
N GLY A 477 -19.83 -27.15 -22.43
CA GLY A 477 -20.89 -26.46 -21.68
C GLY A 477 -20.48 -25.11 -21.10
N TYR A 478 -19.31 -24.60 -21.48
CA TYR A 478 -18.82 -23.26 -21.17
C TYR A 478 -17.96 -22.72 -22.32
N GLY A 479 -17.82 -21.40 -22.40
CA GLY A 479 -16.92 -20.71 -23.33
C GLY A 479 -15.62 -20.28 -22.64
N LEU A 480 -14.51 -20.43 -23.35
CA LEU A 480 -13.17 -20.01 -22.90
C LEU A 480 -12.74 -18.76 -23.67
N TYR A 481 -12.41 -17.70 -22.93
CA TYR A 481 -12.11 -16.38 -23.50
C TYR A 481 -10.90 -15.75 -22.85
N ASN A 482 -10.18 -14.91 -23.59
CA ASN A 482 -9.13 -14.09 -22.99
C ASN A 482 -9.76 -12.90 -22.23
N THR A 483 -8.94 -12.23 -21.43
CA THR A 483 -9.32 -11.08 -20.61
C THR A 483 -10.05 -10.00 -21.42
N ASN A 484 -9.53 -9.65 -22.61
CA ASN A 484 -10.11 -8.59 -23.45
C ASN A 484 -11.50 -8.95 -23.96
N GLN A 485 -11.70 -10.21 -24.37
CA GLN A 485 -13.01 -10.69 -24.80
C GLN A 485 -14.01 -10.67 -23.66
N MET A 486 -13.60 -11.14 -22.48
CA MET A 486 -14.44 -11.11 -21.28
C MET A 486 -14.82 -9.67 -20.92
N SER A 487 -13.87 -8.73 -20.81
CA SER A 487 -14.18 -7.31 -20.58
C SER A 487 -15.13 -6.73 -21.63
N GLY A 488 -14.99 -7.15 -22.89
CA GLY A 488 -15.94 -6.76 -23.95
C GLY A 488 -17.36 -7.31 -23.74
N TYR A 489 -17.51 -8.55 -23.27
CA TYR A 489 -18.81 -9.13 -22.94
C TYR A 489 -19.43 -8.49 -21.70
N TRP A 490 -18.64 -8.17 -20.69
CA TRP A 490 -19.09 -7.36 -19.57
C TRP A 490 -19.60 -6.03 -20.05
N LEU A 491 -18.79 -5.21 -20.73
CA LEU A 491 -19.18 -3.87 -21.18
C LEU A 491 -20.33 -3.84 -22.20
N SER A 492 -20.75 -4.99 -22.73
CA SER A 492 -21.91 -5.12 -23.63
C SER A 492 -23.09 -5.87 -23.01
N ALA A 493 -22.96 -6.35 -21.78
CA ALA A 493 -23.91 -7.24 -21.10
C ALA A 493 -24.19 -8.56 -21.88
N ASP A 494 -23.26 -9.03 -22.72
CA ASP A 494 -23.44 -10.19 -23.61
C ASP A 494 -23.04 -11.53 -22.96
N TYR A 495 -23.53 -11.79 -21.75
CA TYR A 495 -23.30 -13.05 -21.03
C TYR A 495 -24.45 -13.32 -20.05
N ASP A 496 -24.60 -14.57 -19.59
CA ASP A 496 -25.62 -14.93 -18.59
C ASP A 496 -24.98 -15.18 -17.22
N MET A 497 -23.92 -15.99 -17.21
CA MET A 497 -23.10 -16.29 -16.03
C MET A 497 -21.63 -16.36 -16.44
N TRP A 498 -20.73 -15.95 -15.57
CA TRP A 498 -19.30 -16.11 -15.82
C TRP A 498 -18.50 -16.38 -14.54
N LEU A 499 -17.25 -16.80 -14.69
CA LEU A 499 -16.30 -16.98 -13.59
C LEU A 499 -15.09 -16.05 -13.83
N TRP A 500 -14.84 -15.17 -12.88
CA TRP A 500 -13.73 -14.19 -12.85
C TRP A 500 -13.19 -14.05 -11.42
N ASP A 501 -12.16 -13.24 -11.20
CA ASP A 501 -11.67 -12.78 -9.91
C ASP A 501 -11.47 -11.25 -9.79
N TRP A 502 -12.00 -10.65 -8.72
CA TRP A 502 -11.61 -9.30 -8.28
C TRP A 502 -10.36 -9.36 -7.42
N ILE A 503 -9.65 -8.23 -7.27
CA ILE A 503 -8.62 -8.03 -6.24
C ILE A 503 -8.97 -6.81 -5.40
N PHE A 504 -9.10 -7.01 -4.09
CA PHE A 504 -9.34 -5.95 -3.11
C PHE A 504 -8.33 -6.08 -1.98
N THR A 505 -7.31 -5.23 -1.99
CA THR A 505 -6.18 -5.37 -1.06
C THR A 505 -6.62 -5.11 0.40
N PRO A 506 -5.79 -5.46 1.38
CA PRO A 506 -6.07 -5.09 2.77
C PRO A 506 -6.14 -3.57 3.03
N ALA A 507 -5.59 -2.74 2.13
CA ALA A 507 -5.72 -1.29 2.19
C ALA A 507 -7.06 -0.78 1.63
N SER A 508 -7.74 -1.57 0.80
CA SER A 508 -8.98 -1.16 0.16
C SER A 508 -10.04 -0.76 1.18
N ASP A 509 -10.62 0.43 1.00
CA ASP A 509 -11.78 0.90 1.73
C ASP A 509 -12.98 -0.01 1.41
N PRO A 510 -13.68 -0.54 2.43
CA PRO A 510 -14.74 -1.51 2.21
C PRO A 510 -15.89 -0.96 1.36
N SER A 511 -16.13 0.35 1.39
CA SER A 511 -17.21 0.96 0.64
C SER A 511 -16.72 1.40 -0.73
N LEU A 512 -15.76 2.32 -0.79
CA LEU A 512 -15.38 3.02 -2.02
C LEU A 512 -14.61 2.14 -3.00
N ASP A 513 -13.81 1.20 -2.49
CA ASP A 513 -12.94 0.37 -3.32
C ASP A 513 -13.55 -1.01 -3.58
N VAL A 514 -14.36 -1.54 -2.64
CA VAL A 514 -14.91 -2.89 -2.69
C VAL A 514 -16.41 -2.93 -2.98
N LEU A 515 -17.25 -2.49 -2.03
CA LEU A 515 -18.72 -2.60 -2.17
C LEU A 515 -19.30 -1.64 -3.21
N GLU A 516 -18.53 -0.67 -3.70
CA GLU A 516 -18.90 0.26 -4.76
C GLU A 516 -19.28 -0.46 -6.05
N VAL A 517 -18.63 -1.59 -6.36
CA VAL A 517 -18.87 -2.38 -7.56
C VAL A 517 -20.28 -2.97 -7.63
N GLU A 518 -21.03 -2.92 -6.53
CA GLU A 518 -22.42 -3.39 -6.45
C GLU A 518 -23.41 -2.23 -6.34
N THR A 519 -22.96 -0.98 -6.56
CA THR A 519 -23.86 0.18 -6.59
C THR A 519 -24.46 0.40 -7.98
N THR A 520 -25.64 1.02 -8.04
CA THR A 520 -26.26 1.38 -9.33
C THR A 520 -25.39 2.40 -10.10
N GLY A 521 -24.66 3.26 -9.38
CA GLY A 521 -23.79 4.28 -9.96
C GLY A 521 -22.54 3.70 -10.65
N ALA A 522 -22.15 2.48 -10.28
CA ALA A 522 -21.01 1.75 -10.82
C ALA A 522 -21.33 0.96 -12.10
N ILE A 523 -22.61 0.91 -12.55
CA ILE A 523 -23.01 0.22 -13.79
C ILE A 523 -22.28 0.81 -15.00
N GLY A 524 -21.48 -0.03 -15.65
CA GLY A 524 -20.60 0.34 -16.75
C GLY A 524 -19.12 0.23 -16.38
N PRO A 525 -18.58 1.06 -15.48
CA PRO A 525 -17.15 1.05 -15.16
C PRO A 525 -16.68 -0.12 -14.27
N THR A 526 -17.43 -0.50 -13.24
CA THR A 526 -16.96 -1.47 -12.22
C THR A 526 -18.03 -2.49 -11.79
N ASN A 527 -19.31 -2.20 -11.97
CA ASN A 527 -20.39 -3.16 -11.72
C ASN A 527 -20.58 -4.08 -12.93
N ASP A 528 -20.23 -5.35 -12.76
CA ASP A 528 -20.23 -6.33 -13.84
C ASP A 528 -21.47 -7.21 -13.91
N ASN A 529 -22.17 -7.42 -12.80
CA ASN A 529 -23.39 -8.22 -12.72
C ASN A 529 -24.67 -7.41 -12.98
N TYR A 530 -24.59 -6.09 -13.09
CA TYR A 530 -25.70 -5.15 -13.26
C TYR A 530 -26.69 -5.10 -12.10
N TYR A 531 -26.23 -5.41 -10.89
CA TYR A 531 -27.01 -5.28 -9.68
C TYR A 531 -27.37 -3.81 -9.42
N SER A 532 -28.58 -3.60 -8.91
CA SER A 532 -29.10 -2.28 -8.53
C SER A 532 -30.12 -2.45 -7.41
N ASN A 533 -29.87 -1.79 -6.29
CA ASN A 533 -30.77 -1.82 -5.15
C ASN A 533 -30.69 -0.49 -4.39
N VAL A 534 -31.83 0.19 -4.29
CA VAL A 534 -31.90 1.53 -3.68
C VAL A 534 -31.50 1.53 -2.21
N THR A 535 -31.80 0.45 -1.47
CA THR A 535 -31.42 0.31 -0.07
C THR A 535 -29.92 0.11 0.06
N PHE A 536 -29.32 -0.69 -0.83
CA PHE A 536 -27.87 -0.87 -0.87
C PHE A 536 -27.16 0.44 -1.19
N ASP A 537 -27.63 1.18 -2.20
CA ASP A 537 -27.11 2.50 -2.56
C ASP A 537 -27.23 3.50 -1.40
N ASP A 538 -28.35 3.50 -0.67
CA ASP A 538 -28.54 4.33 0.51
C ASP A 538 -27.57 3.98 1.65
N LEU A 539 -27.33 2.69 1.91
CA LEU A 539 -26.36 2.24 2.90
C LEU A 539 -24.93 2.59 2.47
N TYR A 540 -24.59 2.41 1.20
CA TYR A 540 -23.31 2.84 0.63
C TYR A 540 -23.08 4.35 0.85
N ASN A 541 -24.05 5.21 0.52
CA ASN A 541 -23.88 6.65 0.73
C ASN A 541 -23.76 7.00 2.23
N LYS A 542 -24.48 6.28 3.11
CA LYS A 542 -24.35 6.44 4.57
C LYS A 542 -22.99 5.97 5.09
N SER A 543 -22.45 4.87 4.58
CA SER A 543 -21.14 4.35 5.02
C SER A 543 -20.03 5.33 4.67
N LEU A 544 -20.11 6.04 3.54
CA LEU A 544 -19.17 7.08 3.17
C LEU A 544 -19.24 8.31 4.09
N GLN A 545 -20.35 8.56 4.77
CA GLN A 545 -20.50 9.66 5.73
C GLN A 545 -20.18 9.27 7.19
N ALA A 546 -20.13 7.98 7.49
CA ALA A 546 -19.83 7.46 8.82
C ALA A 546 -18.31 7.43 9.07
N VAL A 547 -17.75 8.55 9.55
CA VAL A 547 -16.32 8.63 9.90
C VAL A 547 -15.95 7.89 11.19
N ASP A 548 -16.95 7.55 12.02
CA ASP A 548 -16.75 6.64 13.17
C ASP A 548 -16.68 5.19 12.67
N PRO A 549 -15.55 4.49 12.83
CA PRO A 549 -15.37 3.14 12.30
C PRO A 549 -16.34 2.08 12.85
N LEU A 550 -16.78 2.19 14.11
CA LEU A 550 -17.74 1.23 14.68
C LEU A 550 -19.13 1.42 14.08
N ALA A 551 -19.59 2.66 13.97
CA ALA A 551 -20.85 2.98 13.31
C ALA A 551 -20.81 2.60 11.82
N ARG A 552 -19.67 2.85 11.16
CA ARG A 552 -19.46 2.47 9.76
C ARG A 552 -19.50 0.97 9.56
N ARG A 553 -18.88 0.20 10.44
CA ARG A 553 -18.83 -1.27 10.36
C ARG A 553 -20.22 -1.89 10.33
N ALA A 554 -21.12 -1.43 11.20
CA ALA A 554 -22.49 -1.94 11.21
C ALA A 554 -23.21 -1.76 9.85
N ILE A 555 -22.89 -0.69 9.12
CA ILE A 555 -23.44 -0.42 7.79
C ILE A 555 -22.79 -1.35 6.75
N THR A 556 -21.47 -1.47 6.75
CA THR A 556 -20.74 -2.29 5.77
C THR A 556 -20.98 -3.79 5.96
N ASP A 557 -21.17 -4.26 7.19
CA ASP A 557 -21.53 -5.65 7.49
C ASP A 557 -22.91 -5.99 6.92
N GLU A 558 -23.88 -5.08 7.08
CA GLU A 558 -25.22 -5.23 6.49
C GLU A 558 -25.18 -5.23 4.97
N MET A 559 -24.37 -4.36 4.34
CA MET A 559 -24.18 -4.37 2.89
C MET A 559 -23.60 -5.70 2.40
N GLN A 560 -22.56 -6.23 3.06
CA GLN A 560 -21.98 -7.53 2.72
C GLN A 560 -23.02 -8.66 2.86
N ARG A 561 -23.84 -8.64 3.91
CA ARG A 561 -24.94 -9.58 4.10
C ARG A 561 -26.00 -9.47 3.01
N MET A 562 -26.37 -8.26 2.59
CA MET A 562 -27.34 -8.05 1.51
C MET A 562 -26.89 -8.67 0.19
N LEU A 563 -25.61 -8.56 -0.18
CA LEU A 563 -25.07 -9.19 -1.40
C LEU A 563 -25.15 -10.71 -1.31
N TYR A 564 -24.81 -11.26 -0.14
CA TYR A 564 -24.91 -12.69 0.13
C TYR A 564 -26.35 -13.21 -0.01
N ASP A 565 -27.31 -12.52 0.61
CA ASP A 565 -28.72 -12.89 0.61
C ASP A 565 -29.37 -12.70 -0.78
N TYR A 566 -28.90 -11.73 -1.57
CA TYR A 566 -29.41 -11.48 -2.93
C TYR A 566 -28.82 -12.43 -3.98
N HIS A 567 -27.68 -13.06 -3.68
CA HIS A 567 -26.92 -13.89 -4.62
C HIS A 567 -26.50 -13.07 -5.86
N SER A 568 -26.08 -11.81 -5.67
CA SER A 568 -25.55 -10.95 -6.75
C SER A 568 -24.30 -11.59 -7.35
N TYR A 569 -23.42 -12.03 -6.46
CA TYR A 569 -22.30 -12.92 -6.73
C TYR A 569 -22.41 -14.21 -5.94
N ILE A 570 -21.98 -15.31 -6.56
CA ILE A 570 -21.68 -16.55 -5.84
C ILE A 570 -20.16 -16.63 -5.75
N LEU A 571 -19.64 -16.36 -4.56
CA LEU A 571 -18.19 -16.20 -4.35
C LEU A 571 -17.56 -17.54 -3.96
N PRO A 572 -16.85 -18.26 -4.85
CA PRO A 572 -16.30 -19.57 -4.52
C PRO A 572 -15.11 -19.53 -3.56
N TYR A 573 -14.16 -18.60 -3.74
CA TYR A 573 -12.88 -18.66 -3.04
C TYR A 573 -12.21 -17.29 -2.86
N TYR A 574 -11.37 -17.18 -1.84
CA TYR A 574 -10.29 -16.19 -1.76
C TYR A 574 -8.99 -16.88 -2.22
N ARG A 575 -8.49 -16.58 -3.42
CA ARG A 575 -7.28 -17.25 -3.93
C ARG A 575 -6.01 -16.59 -3.40
N LYS A 576 -4.97 -17.38 -3.19
CA LYS A 576 -3.62 -16.86 -2.94
C LYS A 576 -2.90 -16.70 -4.27
N ASP A 577 -2.15 -15.62 -4.43
CA ASP A 577 -1.17 -15.52 -5.50
C ASP A 577 0.16 -16.14 -5.07
N LEU A 578 0.86 -16.68 -6.06
CA LEU A 578 2.00 -17.57 -5.86
C LEU A 578 3.25 -16.95 -6.46
N TYR A 579 4.28 -16.86 -5.63
CA TYR A 579 5.48 -16.09 -5.90
C TYR A 579 6.73 -16.91 -5.61
N ALA A 580 7.81 -16.59 -6.30
CA ALA A 580 9.16 -17.06 -5.97
C ALA A 580 10.17 -15.95 -6.24
N ALA A 581 11.20 -15.87 -5.41
CA ALA A 581 12.33 -15.01 -5.68
C ALA A 581 13.60 -15.86 -5.79
N ALA A 582 14.54 -15.39 -6.58
CA ALA A 582 15.75 -16.11 -6.83
C ALA A 582 16.72 -15.90 -5.66
N THR A 583 17.33 -16.98 -5.18
CA THR A 583 18.49 -16.90 -4.29
C THR A 583 19.72 -16.84 -5.19
N PRO A 584 20.41 -15.69 -5.34
CA PRO A 584 21.41 -15.55 -6.40
C PRO A 584 22.57 -16.55 -6.22
N PRO A 585 22.81 -17.46 -7.17
CA PRO A 585 23.98 -18.34 -7.11
C PRO A 585 25.25 -17.56 -7.47
N SER A 586 26.40 -18.07 -7.03
CA SER A 586 27.73 -17.56 -7.37
C SER A 586 28.01 -17.47 -8.89
N ALA A 587 27.26 -18.20 -9.71
CA ALA A 587 27.40 -18.20 -11.18
C ALA A 587 26.88 -16.90 -11.85
N ARG A 588 25.86 -16.23 -11.30
CA ARG A 588 25.35 -14.95 -11.86
C ARG A 588 26.34 -13.79 -11.62
N GLN A 589 27.04 -13.84 -10.50
CA GLN A 589 28.10 -12.88 -10.15
C GLN A 589 29.31 -12.95 -11.09
N GLN A 590 29.44 -14.01 -11.90
CA GLN A 590 30.52 -14.20 -12.87
C GLN A 590 30.11 -13.81 -14.31
N ALA A 591 28.89 -13.34 -14.53
CA ALA A 591 28.43 -12.87 -15.84
C ALA A 591 29.16 -11.57 -16.26
N SER A 592 29.13 -11.26 -17.56
CA SER A 592 29.65 -10.00 -18.09
C SER A 592 28.58 -9.30 -18.93
N PRO A 593 28.03 -8.14 -18.48
CA PRO A 593 28.35 -7.47 -17.20
C PRO A 593 27.90 -8.29 -15.97
N PRO A 594 28.52 -8.08 -14.80
CA PRO A 594 28.12 -8.77 -13.57
C PRO A 594 26.65 -8.53 -13.27
N ASP A 595 25.93 -9.61 -12.97
CA ASP A 595 24.56 -9.55 -12.50
C ASP A 595 24.57 -9.95 -11.01
N PRO A 596 24.59 -8.97 -10.10
CA PRO A 596 24.73 -9.26 -8.68
C PRO A 596 23.50 -10.00 -8.13
N GLY A 597 22.34 -9.85 -8.76
CA GLY A 597 21.05 -10.28 -8.21
C GLY A 597 20.62 -9.44 -7.00
N TRP A 598 19.55 -9.89 -6.34
CA TRP A 598 18.84 -9.11 -5.33
C TRP A 598 18.64 -9.89 -4.03
N THR A 599 18.62 -9.14 -2.92
CA THR A 599 18.30 -9.60 -1.57
C THR A 599 17.23 -8.70 -0.94
N ASN A 600 16.90 -8.94 0.34
CA ASN A 600 15.91 -8.18 1.10
C ASN A 600 14.50 -8.25 0.49
N TRP A 601 14.16 -9.41 -0.07
CA TRP A 601 12.81 -9.69 -0.58
C TRP A 601 11.73 -9.64 0.52
N GLY A 602 12.10 -9.75 1.79
CA GLY A 602 11.15 -9.79 2.91
C GLY A 602 10.41 -11.12 2.98
N ASN A 603 9.29 -11.14 3.70
CA ASN A 603 8.38 -12.28 3.73
C ASN A 603 7.01 -11.84 3.22
N TRP A 604 6.72 -12.07 1.94
CA TRP A 604 5.48 -11.60 1.31
C TRP A 604 4.21 -12.20 1.90
N SER A 605 4.28 -13.34 2.59
CA SER A 605 3.13 -13.87 3.31
C SER A 605 2.73 -13.04 4.55
N SER A 606 3.66 -12.25 5.10
CA SER A 606 3.42 -11.35 6.24
C SER A 606 3.53 -9.86 5.91
N GLU A 607 4.24 -9.52 4.83
CA GLU A 607 4.47 -8.16 4.35
C GLU A 607 3.92 -8.04 2.93
N GLN A 608 2.60 -8.16 2.81
CA GLN A 608 1.90 -8.29 1.54
C GLN A 608 2.05 -7.06 0.62
N GLY A 609 2.26 -5.86 1.18
CA GLY A 609 2.53 -4.64 0.40
C GLY A 609 3.91 -4.62 -0.30
N LEU A 610 4.72 -5.68 -0.18
CA LEU A 610 6.03 -5.80 -0.84
C LEU A 610 6.01 -6.63 -2.12
N VAL A 611 4.85 -7.06 -2.60
CA VAL A 611 4.76 -7.91 -3.80
C VAL A 611 4.99 -7.11 -5.10
N PRO A 612 5.55 -7.71 -6.17
CA PRO A 612 5.92 -7.00 -7.39
C PRO A 612 4.75 -6.55 -8.28
N ASP A 613 3.55 -7.04 -8.00
CA ASP A 613 2.29 -6.78 -8.71
C ASP A 613 1.31 -5.92 -7.91
N SER A 614 1.78 -5.25 -6.85
CA SER A 614 0.97 -4.33 -6.06
C SER A 614 0.76 -2.97 -6.76
N ASP A 615 -0.41 -2.40 -6.52
CA ASP A 615 -0.84 -1.03 -6.78
C ASP A 615 -0.24 0.02 -5.81
N LEU A 616 0.57 -0.40 -4.84
CA LEU A 616 1.25 0.44 -3.84
C LEU A 616 2.76 0.59 -4.13
N PRO A 617 3.53 1.41 -3.37
CA PRO A 617 4.96 1.60 -3.59
C PRO A 617 5.67 0.26 -3.59
N ALA A 618 6.08 -0.10 -4.79
CA ALA A 618 6.48 -1.45 -5.13
C ALA A 618 7.82 -1.84 -4.46
N PRO A 619 8.15 -3.15 -4.43
CA PRO A 619 9.37 -3.68 -3.80
C PRO A 619 10.68 -3.00 -4.22
N TRP A 620 10.69 -2.20 -5.29
CA TRP A 620 11.84 -1.48 -5.82
C TRP A 620 12.59 -0.62 -4.79
N PHE A 621 11.88 -0.12 -3.76
CA PHE A 621 12.49 0.64 -2.66
C PHE A 621 13.08 -0.25 -1.55
N GLN A 622 12.73 -1.53 -1.53
CA GLN A 622 12.93 -2.44 -0.40
C GLN A 622 13.87 -3.61 -0.72
N VAL A 623 13.96 -4.03 -2.00
CA VAL A 623 14.95 -5.01 -2.47
C VAL A 623 16.33 -4.37 -2.56
N SER A 624 17.40 -5.03 -2.14
CA SER A 624 18.76 -4.50 -2.25
C SER A 624 19.54 -5.26 -3.31
N PRO A 625 20.33 -4.59 -4.16
CA PRO A 625 21.26 -5.30 -5.01
C PRO A 625 22.38 -5.89 -4.16
N LEU A 626 22.87 -7.08 -4.51
CA LEU A 626 23.84 -7.81 -3.69
C LEU A 626 25.26 -7.23 -3.70
N ASP A 627 25.59 -6.39 -4.67
CA ASP A 627 26.90 -5.76 -4.79
C ASP A 627 27.05 -4.47 -3.98
N ASN A 628 25.95 -3.80 -3.63
CA ASN A 628 25.95 -2.63 -2.75
C ASN A 628 24.59 -2.46 -2.05
N GLN A 629 24.54 -2.67 -0.74
CA GLN A 629 23.32 -2.52 0.04
C GLN A 629 23.26 -1.13 0.68
N ALA A 630 22.05 -0.56 0.80
CA ALA A 630 21.90 0.75 1.44
C ALA A 630 22.32 0.73 2.93
N PRO A 631 22.73 1.88 3.49
CA PRO A 631 23.18 1.95 4.87
C PRO A 631 22.05 1.63 5.83
N VAL A 632 22.37 1.10 7.01
CA VAL A 632 21.40 0.78 8.06
C VAL A 632 21.61 1.73 9.23
N VAL A 633 20.55 2.41 9.66
CA VAL A 633 20.56 3.18 10.91
C VAL A 633 20.21 2.25 12.07
N ALA A 634 21.19 2.03 12.96
CA ALA A 634 21.06 1.17 14.13
C ALA A 634 20.39 1.87 15.32
N SER A 635 20.65 3.17 15.54
CA SER A 635 19.99 3.95 16.59
C SER A 635 20.02 5.46 16.33
N PHE A 636 18.94 6.16 16.73
CA PHE A 636 18.87 7.62 16.73
C PHE A 636 18.09 8.15 17.95
N PRO A 637 18.72 8.22 19.13
CA PRO A 637 18.03 8.54 20.38
C PRO A 637 17.52 9.99 20.42
N ALA A 638 16.42 10.22 21.15
CA ALA A 638 15.87 11.55 21.36
C ALA A 638 16.85 12.44 22.15
N VAL A 639 16.77 13.74 21.89
CA VAL A 639 17.69 14.75 22.40
C VAL A 639 16.95 15.63 23.42
N GLN A 640 17.31 15.61 24.71
CA GLN A 640 16.62 16.37 25.77
C GLN A 640 17.59 17.35 26.45
N TRP A 641 17.39 18.69 26.33
CA TRP A 641 18.34 19.68 26.88
C TRP A 641 17.75 21.05 27.29
N ILE A 642 18.53 21.81 28.08
CA ILE A 642 18.25 23.17 28.57
C ILE A 642 19.35 24.16 28.14
N SER A 643 18.90 25.37 27.77
CA SER A 643 19.46 26.45 26.91
C SER A 643 20.96 26.68 26.66
N ALA A 644 21.19 27.19 25.44
CA ALA A 644 22.27 28.08 24.97
C ALA A 644 23.68 27.49 24.81
N SER A 645 23.86 26.19 25.04
CA SER A 645 25.10 25.48 24.71
C SER A 645 24.94 24.66 23.42
N PRO A 646 26.01 24.50 22.63
CA PRO A 646 26.01 23.60 21.48
C PRO A 646 25.68 22.16 21.92
N VAL A 647 24.66 21.55 21.30
CA VAL A 647 24.17 20.20 21.56
C VAL A 647 24.85 19.23 20.60
N SER A 648 25.50 18.19 21.14
CA SER A 648 26.00 17.07 20.33
C SER A 648 24.85 16.12 20.01
N VAL A 649 24.60 15.89 18.74
CA VAL A 649 23.58 14.98 18.22
C VAL A 649 24.30 13.86 17.48
N GLY A 650 23.95 12.61 17.79
CA GLY A 650 24.60 11.43 17.24
C GLY A 650 23.61 10.39 16.73
N VAL A 651 23.95 9.75 15.62
CA VAL A 651 23.28 8.62 15.01
C VAL A 651 24.28 7.47 14.91
N SER A 652 23.85 6.26 15.22
CA SER A 652 24.60 5.04 14.93
C SER A 652 24.11 4.47 13.60
N ALA A 653 24.99 4.39 12.61
CA ALA A 653 24.69 3.79 11.32
C ALA A 653 25.89 2.99 10.81
N ASN A 654 25.61 1.96 10.03
CA ASN A 654 26.62 1.10 9.42
C ASN A 654 26.25 0.80 7.96
N ASP A 655 27.28 0.73 7.14
CA ASP A 655 27.21 0.20 5.79
C ASP A 655 27.36 -1.34 5.85
N PRO A 656 26.48 -2.15 5.23
CA PRO A 656 26.61 -3.60 5.25
C PRO A 656 27.91 -4.12 4.63
N GLU A 657 28.46 -3.40 3.64
CA GLU A 657 29.73 -3.69 2.98
C GLU A 657 30.94 -3.05 3.69
N GLY A 658 30.70 -2.24 4.74
CA GLY A 658 31.74 -1.54 5.50
C GLY A 658 32.29 -0.30 4.77
N GLY A 659 31.58 0.20 3.77
CA GLY A 659 31.89 1.42 3.03
C GLY A 659 31.83 2.69 3.90
N PRO A 660 32.49 3.78 3.46
CA PRO A 660 32.43 5.06 4.16
C PRO A 660 31.05 5.68 4.04
N LEU A 661 30.56 6.26 5.14
CA LEU A 661 29.27 6.94 5.21
C LEU A 661 29.42 8.45 5.27
N SER A 662 28.46 9.14 4.66
CA SER A 662 28.26 10.57 4.75
C SER A 662 26.90 10.87 5.38
N TYR A 663 26.82 11.98 6.11
CA TYR A 663 25.65 12.36 6.90
C TYR A 663 25.21 13.77 6.54
N ALA A 664 23.92 13.99 6.35
CA ALA A 664 23.31 15.30 6.19
C ALA A 664 22.21 15.50 7.24
N TRP A 665 22.35 16.55 8.05
CA TRP A 665 21.55 16.83 9.24
C TRP A 665 20.66 18.04 9.02
N ASP A 666 19.36 17.85 9.20
CA ASP A 666 18.35 18.91 9.27
C ASP A 666 17.81 18.95 10.69
N PHE A 667 17.95 20.08 11.38
CA PHE A 667 17.55 20.22 12.78
C PHE A 667 16.09 20.63 12.96
N GLY A 668 15.37 20.93 11.87
CA GLY A 668 13.95 21.29 11.92
C GLY A 668 13.66 22.66 12.54
N ASP A 669 14.68 23.46 12.82
CA ASP A 669 14.56 24.81 13.40
C ASP A 669 14.69 25.93 12.35
N GLY A 670 14.82 25.56 11.07
CA GLY A 670 15.02 26.48 9.94
C GLY A 670 16.49 26.83 9.67
N SER A 671 17.45 26.24 10.40
CA SER A 671 18.87 26.38 10.09
C SER A 671 19.27 25.61 8.81
N PRO A 672 20.39 25.99 8.14
CA PRO A 672 20.89 25.26 6.98
C PRO A 672 21.31 23.83 7.33
N VAL A 673 21.08 22.90 6.40
CA VAL A 673 21.50 21.49 6.51
C VAL A 673 23.01 21.40 6.74
N GLN A 674 23.44 20.64 7.74
CA GLN A 674 24.85 20.39 8.04
C GLN A 674 25.31 19.05 7.47
N THR A 675 26.52 18.99 6.89
CA THR A 675 27.08 17.73 6.38
C THR A 675 28.30 17.28 7.18
N SER A 676 28.42 15.98 7.46
CA SER A 676 29.56 15.39 8.17
C SER A 676 29.95 14.01 7.60
N THR A 677 31.17 13.56 7.90
CA THR A 677 31.64 12.18 7.67
C THR A 677 31.61 11.34 8.94
N ALA A 678 31.35 11.97 10.09
CA ALA A 678 31.11 11.31 11.37
C ALA A 678 29.60 11.26 11.65
N GLY A 679 29.15 10.18 12.30
CA GLY A 679 27.77 10.02 12.75
C GLY A 679 27.37 10.94 13.91
N SER A 680 28.12 12.00 14.19
CA SER A 680 27.77 13.02 15.18
C SER A 680 28.14 14.43 14.73
N VAL A 681 27.33 15.39 15.14
CA VAL A 681 27.48 16.83 14.85
C VAL A 681 27.05 17.66 16.06
N THR A 682 27.53 18.91 16.14
CA THR A 682 27.15 19.83 17.20
C THR A 682 26.29 20.97 16.63
N HIS A 683 25.15 21.26 17.25
CA HIS A 683 24.21 22.29 16.79
C HIS A 683 23.65 23.14 17.93
N THR A 684 23.30 24.41 17.67
CA THR A 684 22.76 25.34 18.68
C THR A 684 21.38 25.84 18.25
N PHE A 685 20.35 25.46 19.00
CA PHE A 685 18.97 25.91 18.78
C PHE A 685 18.76 27.32 19.34
N ALA A 686 18.23 28.22 18.51
CA ALA A 686 18.05 29.62 18.88
C ALA A 686 16.87 29.85 19.85
N GLN A 687 15.86 28.98 19.83
CA GLN A 687 14.66 29.11 20.65
C GLN A 687 14.36 27.79 21.39
N PRO A 688 13.73 27.86 22.57
CA PRO A 688 13.07 26.71 23.16
C PRO A 688 11.96 26.19 22.24
N GLY A 689 11.79 24.87 22.18
CA GLY A 689 10.81 24.23 21.32
C GLY A 689 10.99 22.73 21.22
N ASN A 690 10.02 22.07 20.58
CA ASN A 690 10.15 20.69 20.15
C ASN A 690 10.49 20.70 18.65
N TYR A 691 11.63 20.11 18.31
CA TYR A 691 12.13 20.03 16.95
C TYR A 691 12.22 18.57 16.52
N THR A 692 12.01 18.31 15.23
CA THR A 692 12.29 17.00 14.62
C THR A 692 13.61 17.10 13.88
N ILE A 693 14.63 16.41 14.38
CA ILE A 693 15.92 16.32 13.72
C ILE A 693 15.86 15.16 12.73
N LYS A 694 16.21 15.40 11.48
CA LYS A 694 16.35 14.39 10.42
C LYS A 694 17.81 14.22 10.07
N VAL A 695 18.24 12.99 9.84
CA VAL A 695 19.55 12.67 9.30
C VAL A 695 19.40 11.78 8.08
N ARG A 696 20.09 12.16 6.99
CA ARG A 696 20.28 11.31 5.82
C ARG A 696 21.67 10.70 5.90
N VAL A 697 21.74 9.38 5.87
CA VAL A 697 22.95 8.58 5.88
C VAL A 697 23.13 8.01 4.48
N LYS A 698 24.28 8.27 3.85
CA LYS A 698 24.52 7.89 2.46
C LYS A 698 25.87 7.21 2.29
N ASP A 699 25.89 6.08 1.58
CA ASP A 699 27.09 5.43 1.06
C ASP A 699 27.48 5.98 -0.33
N SER A 700 28.29 5.25 -1.11
CA SER A 700 28.68 5.64 -2.46
C SER A 700 27.52 5.76 -3.46
N GLU A 701 26.43 5.03 -3.25
CA GLU A 701 25.29 4.93 -4.16
C GLU A 701 23.97 5.27 -3.46
N TRP A 702 23.70 4.73 -2.27
CA TRP A 702 22.35 4.71 -1.68
C TRP A 702 22.20 5.60 -0.44
N THR A 703 20.96 6.02 -0.21
CA THR A 703 20.59 6.86 0.93
C THR A 703 19.57 6.15 1.83
N THR A 704 19.78 6.22 3.13
CA THR A 704 18.82 5.82 4.18
C THR A 704 18.62 6.99 5.13
N CYS A 705 17.43 7.12 5.72
CA CYS A 705 17.13 8.22 6.61
C CYS A 705 16.55 7.79 7.93
N ALA A 706 16.76 8.63 8.93
CA ALA A 706 16.17 8.50 10.25
C ALA A 706 15.81 9.87 10.80
N SER A 707 14.88 9.90 11.75
CA SER A 707 14.52 11.11 12.47
C SER A 707 14.42 10.84 13.95
N THR A 708 14.71 11.86 14.76
CA THR A 708 14.48 11.85 16.20
C THR A 708 13.88 13.17 16.65
N THR A 709 13.42 13.24 17.90
CA THR A 709 12.87 14.48 18.46
C THR A 709 13.88 15.12 19.41
N ALA A 710 13.90 16.45 19.40
CA ALA A 710 14.68 17.26 20.31
C ALA A 710 13.77 18.21 21.09
N THR A 711 13.76 18.12 22.41
CA THR A 711 13.05 19.06 23.27
C THR A 711 14.05 20.02 23.89
N ILE A 712 13.97 21.29 23.48
CA ILE A 712 14.83 22.40 23.91
C ILE A 712 14.03 23.27 24.87
N VAL A 713 14.54 23.49 26.08
CA VAL A 713 13.87 24.32 27.09
C VAL A 713 14.69 25.57 27.47
N SER A 714 13.99 26.61 27.93
CA SER A 714 14.62 27.84 28.44
C SER A 714 15.37 27.56 29.76
N GLY A 715 16.62 28.00 29.86
CA GLY A 715 17.45 27.89 31.06
C GLY A 715 16.72 28.34 32.33
N GLY A 716 16.57 27.43 33.29
CA GLY A 716 16.40 27.83 34.68
C GLY A 716 17.68 28.52 35.13
N GLY A 717 17.59 29.75 35.60
CA GLY A 717 18.74 30.47 36.13
C GLY A 717 19.41 29.74 37.31
N PRO A 718 20.48 30.31 37.89
CA PRO A 718 21.15 29.72 39.04
C PRO A 718 20.16 29.45 40.18
N GLY A 719 19.83 28.17 40.43
CA GLY A 719 18.88 27.73 41.46
C GLY A 719 17.63 26.98 40.98
N GLY A 720 17.44 26.74 39.67
CA GLY A 720 16.40 25.82 39.16
C GLY A 720 16.83 24.36 39.25
N ASN A 721 15.91 23.45 39.61
CA ASN A 721 16.11 22.00 39.58
C ASN A 721 15.82 21.49 38.17
N LEU A 722 16.70 20.67 37.58
CA LEU A 722 16.46 20.04 36.28
C LEU A 722 15.96 18.62 36.50
N PRO A 723 15.20 18.04 35.55
CA PRO A 723 14.81 16.65 35.65
C PRO A 723 16.02 15.74 35.41
N PRO A 724 16.01 14.52 35.98
CA PRO A 724 17.08 13.57 35.75
C PRO A 724 17.08 13.10 34.28
N GLN A 725 18.21 12.60 33.80
CA GLN A 725 18.38 12.17 32.40
C GLN A 725 18.68 10.68 32.31
N ILE A 726 17.90 9.97 31.48
CA ILE A 726 18.18 8.58 31.11
C ILE A 726 19.10 8.59 29.88
N LYS A 727 20.28 7.97 29.98
CA LYS A 727 21.27 7.87 28.89
C LYS A 727 21.12 6.60 28.07
N GLY A 728 20.63 5.52 28.67
CA GLY A 728 20.41 4.26 27.98
C GLY A 728 19.85 3.17 28.89
N LEU A 729 19.25 2.16 28.27
CA LEU A 729 18.83 0.93 28.91
C LEU A 729 19.33 -0.24 28.07
N ASP A 730 20.28 -1.00 28.60
CA ASP A 730 20.91 -2.13 27.92
C ASP A 730 20.50 -3.46 28.56
N PHE A 731 20.27 -4.45 27.71
CA PHE A 731 20.07 -5.85 28.10
C PHE A 731 20.39 -6.76 26.91
N VAL A 732 20.72 -8.01 27.18
CA VAL A 732 20.98 -9.03 26.15
C VAL A 732 20.02 -10.17 26.35
N LEU A 733 19.34 -10.56 25.27
CA LEU A 733 18.50 -11.75 25.22
C LEU A 733 19.30 -12.87 24.56
N SER A 734 19.17 -14.10 25.08
CA SER A 734 19.94 -15.23 24.58
C SER A 734 19.63 -15.64 23.13
N HIS A 735 18.49 -15.20 22.57
CA HIS A 735 18.06 -15.51 21.20
C HIS A 735 17.87 -14.25 20.34
N SER A 736 18.65 -13.20 20.59
CA SER A 736 18.64 -11.89 19.88
C SER A 736 17.37 -11.06 20.03
N ASN A 737 16.17 -11.64 19.90
CA ASN A 737 14.88 -10.93 19.96
C ASN A 737 13.88 -11.50 20.98
N PHE A 738 14.14 -12.65 21.62
CA PHE A 738 13.34 -13.19 22.71
C PHE A 738 14.19 -13.92 23.76
N GLU A 739 13.60 -14.18 24.93
CA GLU A 739 14.15 -15.02 25.99
C GLU A 739 13.15 -16.13 26.38
N VAL A 740 13.61 -17.20 27.03
CA VAL A 740 12.75 -18.32 27.41
C VAL A 740 12.26 -18.20 28.87
N PRO A 741 11.06 -18.72 29.20
CA PRO A 741 10.53 -18.66 30.56
C PRO A 741 11.52 -19.17 31.62
N GLY A 742 11.67 -18.40 32.70
CA GLY A 742 12.53 -18.70 33.83
C GLY A 742 14.00 -18.35 33.67
N LYS A 743 14.45 -17.83 32.52
CA LYS A 743 15.82 -17.31 32.36
C LYS A 743 15.95 -15.89 32.89
N THR A 744 17.03 -15.64 33.63
CA THR A 744 17.35 -14.33 34.20
C THR A 744 17.97 -13.43 33.15
N ILE A 745 17.33 -12.29 32.90
CA ILE A 745 17.85 -11.18 32.09
C ILE A 745 18.50 -10.16 33.04
N GLN A 746 19.64 -9.62 32.66
CA GLN A 746 20.27 -8.50 33.35
C GLN A 746 20.02 -7.21 32.57
N PHE A 747 19.35 -6.26 33.21
CA PHE A 747 19.07 -4.92 32.72
C PHE A 747 20.06 -3.94 33.34
N ASN A 748 20.64 -3.06 32.53
CA ASN A 748 21.55 -2.00 32.96
C ASN A 748 20.98 -0.66 32.49
N LEU A 749 20.48 0.14 33.43
CA LEU A 749 20.03 1.50 33.14
C LEU A 749 21.16 2.48 33.43
N THR A 750 21.51 3.32 32.48
CA THR A 750 22.46 4.42 32.69
C THR A 750 21.70 5.72 32.78
N ALA A 751 21.85 6.46 33.88
CA ALA A 751 21.19 7.73 34.11
C ALA A 751 22.08 8.70 34.90
N ASN A 752 21.79 10.00 34.79
CA ASN A 752 22.50 11.04 35.53
C ASN A 752 21.53 12.18 35.94
N ASP A 753 22.00 13.04 36.81
CA ASP A 753 21.33 14.25 37.25
C ASP A 753 22.34 15.39 37.22
N THR A 754 22.04 16.45 36.47
CA THR A 754 23.04 17.50 36.19
C THR A 754 23.40 18.29 37.46
N GLU A 755 22.47 18.40 38.39
CA GLU A 755 22.67 19.06 39.68
C GLU A 755 23.37 18.13 40.68
N GLY A 756 23.29 16.82 40.42
CA GLY A 756 23.81 15.76 41.29
C GLY A 756 22.80 15.34 42.35
N ASP A 757 21.51 15.60 42.15
CA ASP A 757 20.46 15.11 43.03
C ASP A 757 20.39 13.56 42.97
N PRO A 758 20.14 12.89 44.11
CA PRO A 758 20.05 11.43 44.13
C PRO A 758 18.94 10.89 43.23
N LEU A 759 19.20 9.80 42.51
CA LEU A 759 18.24 9.17 41.62
C LEU A 759 17.56 7.97 42.27
N PHE A 760 16.24 7.91 42.13
CA PHE A 760 15.38 6.79 42.49
C PHE A 760 14.91 6.12 41.20
N VAL A 761 15.26 4.86 41.01
CA VAL A 761 14.93 4.08 39.82
C VAL A 761 13.86 3.05 40.20
N THR A 762 12.66 3.19 39.66
CA THR A 762 11.55 2.27 39.87
C THR A 762 11.35 1.41 38.62
N TRP A 763 11.56 0.11 38.76
CA TRP A 763 11.36 -0.90 37.73
C TRP A 763 9.99 -1.53 37.89
N ASN A 764 9.25 -1.63 36.78
CA ASN A 764 8.06 -2.44 36.65
C ASN A 764 8.28 -3.36 35.45
N PHE A 765 8.39 -4.66 35.70
CA PHE A 765 8.70 -5.62 34.64
C PHE A 765 7.47 -5.97 33.77
N GLY A 766 6.27 -5.49 34.12
CA GLY A 766 5.06 -5.72 33.34
C GLY A 766 4.39 -7.08 33.58
N ASP A 767 4.96 -7.92 34.45
CA ASP A 767 4.39 -9.20 34.91
C ASP A 767 3.76 -9.12 36.31
N GLY A 768 3.58 -7.89 36.82
CA GLY A 768 3.12 -7.62 38.19
C GLY A 768 4.24 -7.55 39.23
N SER A 769 5.50 -7.81 38.84
CA SER A 769 6.66 -7.62 39.68
C SER A 769 7.37 -6.28 39.41
N GLY A 770 8.14 -5.81 40.39
CA GLY A 770 8.90 -4.56 40.29
C GLY A 770 10.02 -4.48 41.32
N ALA A 771 10.87 -3.49 41.15
CA ALA A 771 11.98 -3.21 42.06
C ALA A 771 12.22 -1.71 42.17
N VAL A 772 12.84 -1.27 43.26
CA VAL A 772 13.28 0.12 43.42
C VAL A 772 14.76 0.13 43.79
N ASN A 773 15.54 0.93 43.08
CA ASN A 773 16.95 1.17 43.36
C ASN A 773 17.18 2.65 43.67
N PHE A 774 18.30 2.92 44.32
CA PHE A 774 18.72 4.26 44.69
C PHE A 774 20.20 4.42 44.33
N THR A 775 20.57 5.54 43.72
CA THR A 775 21.96 5.86 43.40
C THR A 775 22.28 7.33 43.68
N THR A 776 23.53 7.59 44.04
CA THR A 776 24.09 8.93 44.36
C THR A 776 25.31 9.20 43.48
N ASN A 777 25.94 10.38 43.59
CA ASN A 777 27.04 10.82 42.71
C ASN A 777 26.61 10.90 41.23
N THR A 778 25.37 11.34 41.03
CA THR A 778 24.64 11.33 39.77
C THR A 778 25.03 12.46 38.84
N ARG A 779 25.97 13.33 39.25
CA ARG A 779 26.55 14.36 38.37
C ARG A 779 27.28 13.78 37.15
N THR A 780 27.66 12.51 37.22
CA THR A 780 28.16 11.71 36.10
C THR A 780 27.25 10.51 35.90
N ASP A 781 27.32 9.89 34.72
CA ASP A 781 26.55 8.69 34.38
C ASP A 781 26.73 7.59 35.43
N GLN A 782 25.60 7.13 35.98
CA GLN A 782 25.53 6.02 36.90
C GLN A 782 24.77 4.87 36.26
N THR A 783 25.34 3.68 36.30
CA THR A 783 24.68 2.46 35.85
C THR A 783 24.03 1.74 37.02
N VAL A 784 22.71 1.56 36.94
CA VAL A 784 21.89 0.80 37.87
C VAL A 784 21.49 -0.51 37.22
N SER A 785 22.02 -1.62 37.73
CA SER A 785 21.75 -2.96 37.21
C SER A 785 20.64 -3.66 38.00
N GLN A 786 19.72 -4.31 37.30
CA GLN A 786 18.71 -5.19 37.89
C GLN A 786 18.60 -6.51 37.13
N ARG A 787 18.28 -7.59 37.87
CA ARG A 787 18.07 -8.92 37.31
C ARG A 787 16.62 -9.33 37.48
N HIS A 788 16.02 -9.86 36.42
CA HIS A 788 14.65 -10.37 36.46
C HIS A 788 14.48 -11.60 35.57
N ALA A 789 13.59 -12.51 35.96
CA ALA A 789 13.24 -13.70 35.19
C ALA A 789 11.72 -13.81 35.06
N TYR A 790 11.23 -13.87 33.82
CA TYR A 790 9.80 -13.95 33.55
C TYR A 790 9.32 -15.40 33.58
N ALA A 791 8.31 -15.69 34.39
CA ALA A 791 7.87 -17.07 34.64
C ALA A 791 7.01 -17.67 33.51
N SER A 792 6.36 -16.85 32.68
CA SER A 792 5.40 -17.28 31.67
C SER A 792 5.73 -16.70 30.30
N LYS A 793 5.24 -17.36 29.25
CA LYS A 793 5.29 -16.81 27.89
C LYS A 793 4.40 -15.57 27.80
N GLY A 794 4.82 -14.59 27.02
CA GLY A 794 4.09 -13.34 26.86
C GLY A 794 5.02 -12.22 26.43
N THR A 795 4.40 -11.11 26.05
CA THR A 795 5.11 -9.87 25.78
C THR A 795 4.89 -8.93 26.94
N TYR A 796 5.97 -8.58 27.62
CA TYR A 796 5.95 -7.78 28.83
C TYR A 796 6.49 -6.39 28.53
N ASN A 797 5.79 -5.36 29.00
CA ASN A 797 6.25 -3.98 28.90
C ASN A 797 7.05 -3.67 30.15
N LEU A 798 8.38 -3.72 30.04
CA LEU A 798 9.27 -3.18 31.03
C LEU A 798 9.10 -1.65 31.04
N PHE A 799 8.75 -1.11 32.20
CA PHE A 799 8.58 0.31 32.43
C PHE A 799 9.49 0.73 33.58
N VAL A 800 10.44 1.63 33.31
CA VAL A 800 11.41 2.10 34.31
C VAL A 800 11.25 3.60 34.47
N ILE A 801 10.95 4.07 35.68
CA ILE A 801 10.90 5.49 36.03
C ILE A 801 12.19 5.86 36.75
N VAL A 802 12.81 6.97 36.36
CA VAL A 802 13.88 7.61 37.13
C VAL A 802 13.34 8.92 37.68
N THR A 803 13.50 9.18 38.97
CA THR A 803 13.15 10.46 39.59
C THR A 803 14.25 10.93 40.52
N ASP A 804 14.44 12.23 40.61
CA ASP A 804 15.27 12.92 41.61
C ASP A 804 14.47 13.24 42.91
N ASN A 805 13.18 12.87 42.93
CA ASN A 805 12.20 13.19 43.97
C ASN A 805 11.98 14.71 44.16
N LYS A 806 12.12 15.48 43.08
CA LYS A 806 11.89 16.92 43.03
C LYS A 806 10.66 17.22 42.17
N THR A 807 10.23 18.47 42.22
CA THR A 807 9.05 18.94 41.48
C THR A 807 9.42 20.20 40.71
N GLY A 808 8.88 20.34 39.51
CA GLY A 808 9.17 21.46 38.61
C GLY A 808 8.17 21.53 37.46
N THR A 809 8.38 22.50 36.56
CA THR A 809 7.57 22.67 35.35
C THR A 809 7.86 21.61 34.27
N LEU A 810 8.94 20.85 34.40
CA LEU A 810 9.33 19.74 33.52
C LEU A 810 9.06 18.39 34.21
N ASN A 811 9.06 17.31 33.44
CA ASN A 811 8.84 15.97 34.00
C ASN A 811 10.06 15.48 34.81
N HIS A 812 10.00 15.57 36.14
CA HIS A 812 11.01 15.01 37.09
C HIS A 812 10.85 13.51 37.34
N SER A 813 10.12 12.82 36.46
CA SER A 813 9.95 11.37 36.46
C SER A 813 10.03 10.85 35.02
N PRO A 814 11.15 11.10 34.29
CA PRO A 814 11.37 10.47 33.00
C PRO A 814 11.25 8.96 33.13
N ASN A 815 10.74 8.33 32.08
CA ASN A 815 10.65 6.90 32.00
C ASN A 815 11.23 6.39 30.69
N VAL A 816 11.68 5.14 30.73
CA VAL A 816 12.07 4.37 29.55
C VAL A 816 11.28 3.08 29.54
N THR A 817 10.86 2.67 28.35
CA THR A 817 10.13 1.43 28.14
C THR A 817 10.88 0.50 27.21
N ALA A 818 10.86 -0.79 27.51
CA ALA A 818 11.33 -1.83 26.61
C ALA A 818 10.30 -2.96 26.54
N GLN A 819 10.14 -3.55 25.36
CA GLN A 819 9.27 -4.69 25.17
C GLN A 819 10.11 -5.97 25.31
N ILE A 820 9.78 -6.80 26.31
CA ILE A 820 10.48 -8.06 26.55
C ILE A 820 9.59 -9.21 26.10
N VAL A 821 10.07 -9.92 25.08
CA VAL A 821 9.35 -11.04 24.50
C VAL A 821 9.84 -12.34 25.14
N ILE A 822 8.93 -13.04 25.81
CA ILE A 822 9.19 -14.32 26.45
C ILE A 822 8.45 -15.42 25.69
N GLN A 823 9.19 -16.35 25.11
CA GLN A 823 8.64 -17.41 24.30
C GLN A 823 9.22 -18.76 24.69
N THR A 824 8.39 -19.79 24.65
CA THR A 824 8.88 -21.16 24.62
C THR A 824 9.45 -21.42 23.23
N ILE A 825 10.61 -22.07 23.14
CA ILE A 825 11.13 -22.57 21.86
C ILE A 825 10.13 -23.60 21.34
N SER A 826 9.30 -23.21 20.38
CA SER A 826 8.38 -24.11 19.70
C SER A 826 9.09 -24.76 18.52
N THR A 827 9.15 -26.08 18.51
CA THR A 827 9.24 -26.85 17.27
C THR A 827 8.00 -26.57 16.41
N PRO A 828 8.09 -26.71 15.07
CA PRO A 828 7.15 -26.07 14.14
C PRO A 828 5.70 -26.54 14.32
N GLY A 829 4.77 -25.59 14.51
CA GLY A 829 3.32 -25.80 14.55
C GLY A 829 2.60 -24.49 14.89
N GLY A 830 2.10 -23.78 13.87
CA GLY A 830 1.72 -22.37 13.95
C GLY A 830 0.37 -22.06 14.61
N SER A 831 0.24 -20.79 15.01
CA SER A 831 -1.02 -20.04 15.12
C SER A 831 -0.74 -18.56 14.80
N ILE A 832 -1.71 -17.90 14.15
CA ILE A 832 -1.62 -16.58 13.52
C ILE A 832 -1.58 -15.47 14.60
N PRO A 833 -0.77 -14.40 14.48
CA PRO A 833 -0.75 -13.31 15.45
C PRO A 833 -1.99 -12.40 15.31
N ALA A 834 -2.50 -11.94 16.44
CA ALA A 834 -3.51 -10.89 16.51
C ALA A 834 -2.86 -9.51 16.31
N SER A 835 -2.89 -8.97 15.09
CA SER A 835 -2.71 -7.52 14.85
C SER A 835 -3.05 -7.13 13.40
N SER A 836 -4.34 -7.02 13.09
CA SER A 836 -4.84 -6.09 12.08
C SER A 836 -5.89 -5.23 12.76
N ASP A 837 -5.41 -4.24 13.50
CA ASP A 837 -6.29 -3.26 14.08
C ASP A 837 -6.89 -2.41 12.91
N PRO A 838 -8.22 -2.48 12.64
CA PRO A 838 -8.87 -1.67 11.60
C PRO A 838 -8.74 -0.15 11.85
N TRP A 839 -8.35 0.25 13.06
CA TRP A 839 -8.15 1.65 13.46
C TRP A 839 -6.87 2.28 12.89
N ILE A 840 -5.96 1.47 12.32
CA ILE A 840 -4.66 1.95 11.81
C ILE A 840 -4.78 2.82 10.55
N ASN A 841 -5.78 2.58 9.70
CA ASN A 841 -5.93 3.31 8.42
C ASN A 841 -6.71 4.63 8.56
N TYR A 842 -7.47 4.79 9.64
CA TYR A 842 -8.19 6.01 9.95
C TYR A 842 -7.39 6.72 11.02
N GLY A 843 -6.35 7.46 10.62
CA GLY A 843 -5.47 8.19 11.52
C GLY A 843 -6.26 9.04 12.51
N VAL A 844 -6.60 8.48 13.66
CA VAL A 844 -7.11 9.23 14.80
C VAL A 844 -5.87 9.81 15.46
N PRO A 845 -5.67 11.14 15.45
CA PRO A 845 -4.62 11.72 16.25
C PRO A 845 -4.97 11.37 17.69
N VAL A 846 -4.16 10.52 18.33
CA VAL A 846 -4.37 10.03 19.71
C VAL A 846 -4.51 11.19 20.72
N ALA A 847 -4.04 12.39 20.33
CA ALA A 847 -4.26 13.64 21.03
C ALA A 847 -5.74 14.12 21.09
N ILE A 848 -6.56 13.84 20.06
CA ILE A 848 -7.95 14.30 19.98
C ILE A 848 -8.88 13.43 20.82
N VAL A 849 -8.69 12.10 20.85
CA VAL A 849 -9.46 11.21 21.74
C VAL A 849 -9.16 11.54 23.20
N SER A 850 -7.92 11.85 23.52
CA SER A 850 -7.52 12.28 24.86
C SER A 850 -8.16 13.63 25.23
N ALA A 851 -8.22 14.59 24.31
CA ALA A 851 -8.86 15.88 24.52
C ALA A 851 -10.40 15.78 24.65
N ILE A 852 -11.06 14.89 23.88
CA ILE A 852 -12.51 14.66 23.95
C ILE A 852 -12.88 13.94 25.25
N VAL A 853 -12.09 12.94 25.69
CA VAL A 853 -12.32 12.26 26.97
C VAL A 853 -12.07 13.21 28.14
N ILE A 854 -11.03 14.05 28.10
CA ILE A 854 -10.78 15.07 29.13
C ILE A 854 -11.88 16.14 29.11
N ALA A 855 -12.34 16.61 27.95
CA ALA A 855 -13.44 17.57 27.85
C ALA A 855 -14.77 16.98 28.33
N ALA A 856 -15.08 15.71 28.02
CA ALA A 856 -16.26 15.01 28.50
C ALA A 856 -16.22 14.79 30.02
N VAL A 857 -15.05 14.44 30.58
CA VAL A 857 -14.84 14.30 32.02
C VAL A 857 -14.93 15.67 32.72
N VAL A 858 -14.37 16.74 32.14
CA VAL A 858 -14.48 18.10 32.68
C VAL A 858 -15.92 18.60 32.62
N VAL A 859 -16.66 18.37 31.53
CA VAL A 859 -18.09 18.72 31.42
C VAL A 859 -18.96 17.88 32.38
N ALA A 860 -18.68 16.59 32.54
CA ALA A 860 -19.36 15.72 33.50
C ALA A 860 -19.07 16.13 34.95
N LEU A 861 -17.83 16.50 35.28
CA LEU A 861 -17.44 17.00 36.59
C LEU A 861 -18.01 18.40 36.87
N ARG A 862 -18.11 19.27 35.86
CA ARG A 862 -18.74 20.59 35.97
C ARG A 862 -20.26 20.47 36.20
N ARG A 863 -20.95 19.61 35.43
CA ARG A 863 -22.37 19.26 35.65
C ARG A 863 -22.62 18.60 37.00
N ARG A 864 -21.69 17.75 37.49
CA ARG A 864 -21.79 17.12 38.82
C ARG A 864 -21.53 18.12 39.96
N LYS A 865 -20.73 19.16 39.73
CA LYS A 865 -20.46 20.24 40.69
C LYS A 865 -21.59 21.28 40.73
N GLU A 866 -22.19 21.59 39.58
CA GLU A 866 -23.38 22.44 39.45
C GLU A 866 -24.61 21.75 40.06
N ARG A 867 -24.83 20.47 39.76
CA ARG A 867 -25.92 19.69 40.38
C ARG A 867 -25.78 19.54 41.91
N LYS A 868 -24.55 19.45 42.42
CA LYS A 868 -24.31 19.48 43.88
C LYS A 868 -24.55 20.87 44.49
N ARG A 869 -24.34 21.96 43.74
CA ARG A 869 -24.61 23.32 44.21
C ARG A 869 -26.12 23.57 44.27
N ASP A 870 -26.86 23.14 43.24
CA ASP A 870 -28.32 23.24 43.17
C ASP A 870 -28.99 22.35 44.22
N GLU A 871 -28.50 21.12 44.46
CA GLU A 871 -28.98 20.24 45.56
C GLU A 871 -28.67 20.78 46.98
N THR A 872 -27.73 21.73 47.11
CA THR A 872 -27.42 22.39 48.39
C THR A 872 -28.27 23.65 48.59
N GLU A 873 -28.65 24.33 47.50
CA GLU A 873 -29.56 25.49 47.52
C GLU A 873 -31.03 25.07 47.72
N ASP A 874 -31.48 23.95 47.12
CA ASP A 874 -32.85 23.42 47.30
C ASP A 874 -33.10 22.85 48.72
N LYS A 875 -32.05 22.44 49.45
CA LYS A 875 -32.19 22.02 50.86
C LYS A 875 -32.34 23.18 51.84
N MET A 876 -32.09 24.43 51.42
CA MET A 876 -32.31 25.62 52.24
C MET A 876 -33.65 26.32 51.99
N ALA A 877 -34.36 26.00 50.90
CA ALA A 877 -35.65 26.59 50.56
C ALA A 877 -36.78 25.55 50.71
N GLY A 878 -37.30 25.39 51.92
CA GLY A 878 -38.39 24.46 52.21
C GLY A 878 -39.65 24.71 51.35
N GLY A 879 -40.00 23.76 50.49
CA GLY A 879 -41.23 23.77 49.67
C GLY A 879 -41.69 22.35 49.32
N ARG A 880 -43.00 22.09 49.48
CA ARG A 880 -43.69 20.78 49.33
C ARG A 880 -43.55 20.14 47.93
N PRO A 881 -43.65 18.81 47.81
CA PRO A 881 -43.52 18.10 46.53
C PRO A 881 -44.79 18.20 45.66
N PRO A 882 -44.66 18.27 44.31
CA PRO A 882 -45.79 18.23 43.38
C PRO A 882 -46.19 16.78 43.03
N GLY A 883 -47.49 16.59 42.78
CA GLY A 883 -48.14 15.29 42.57
C GLY A 883 -47.92 14.67 41.18
N SER A 884 -48.19 13.36 41.10
CA SER A 884 -47.95 12.49 39.95
C SER A 884 -48.85 12.79 38.73
N PRO A 885 -48.34 12.65 37.49
CA PRO A 885 -49.15 12.83 36.27
C PRO A 885 -49.91 11.55 35.88
N PRO A 886 -51.00 11.66 35.09
CA PRO A 886 -51.84 10.52 34.70
C PRO A 886 -51.25 9.72 33.51
N PRO A 887 -51.68 8.46 33.28
CA PRO A 887 -51.13 7.61 32.23
C PRO A 887 -51.68 7.94 30.83
N PRO A 888 -50.90 7.70 29.77
CA PRO A 888 -51.23 8.11 28.40
C PRO A 888 -52.19 7.14 27.67
N PRO A 889 -52.95 7.64 26.66
CA PRO A 889 -53.74 6.83 25.73
C PRO A 889 -52.90 6.11 24.68
#